data_AF-A0A4Q7U082-F1
#
_entry.id   AF-A0A4Q7U082-F1
#
_cell.length_a   1.000
_cell.length_b   1.000
_cell.length_c   1.000
_cell.angle_alpha   90.00
_cell.angle_beta   90.00
_cell.angle_gamma   90.00
#
_symmetry.space_group_name_H-M   'P 1'
#
loop_
_entity.id
_entity.type
_entity.pdbx_description
1 polymer ?
#
loop_
_entity_poly.entity_id
_entity_poly.type
_entity_poly.pdbx_seq_one_letter_code
_entity_poly.pdbx_strand_id
1 'polypeptide(L)'
;MARLLRRSGRSIGAAGIAALILSGGMVAAAPAVAAPSLGLAALTEVDKPGTTMLSAAPFDVSAYGYEEREYFASGTASQYLNADGSVMGLSAADRMTTAGLGESAGDYTTRVVVRQPSPEVFNGTLVVEWTNVTTGQDGEFGFGESYDTLLTEGYAVAVVSAQKVGVDNLVNTRPERYGDLEVEPDCDGVACPRDAMAWDIFGQVSHALKSSPDSPFADLGVDEVIALGQSGSASYLSLYYNKIHPIHQFFDGIVFWDGAGALRSDITTPGISLRSWSFAWGAGEATGDYVREWDVAGSAHGSFFVNEYMDEVFLRDGTQPGGTDFHTWLMSQGAPCVSPDLGTKVRVGQVIGGAVAAADAWARDGVPAAPSAYFERNADGTAAHDAEGRVIGGVQIADAAAPQFGYAMNTGGWTCGAAASWSALSAQELEQRYVSHDAYVARVTEVTAAARDAGYIVASDAAKTIAEAEASEVAETDLALAVTTPQPVVAAGTAIPLSIVPELTRGAWLEVDGSPVPVTITGTATFTPESDSAASASTASGAPADARGAARATSTVWESQAQLTGLTATAVDGLTAPAEAGSLTVEWCIAGEEQPAEFAGHVNDTCSDGAARALTVAVTAAPETETPPTLPEPEQPAQPGATPDPAPTAQAAAHGALATTGGANHAGLWSLGAGLLLAGAAAAWLARRRRHAGGAADLGGAR
;
A
#
# COMPACT_ATOMS: atom_id res chain seq x y z
N MET A 1 -30.81 40.57 34.32
CA MET A 1 -31.98 41.46 34.14
C MET A 1 -31.48 42.91 34.26
N ALA A 2 -31.64 43.71 33.18
CA ALA A 2 -31.43 45.17 33.05
C ALA A 2 -29.99 45.73 33.25
N ARG A 3 -29.25 46.13 32.19
CA ARG A 3 -29.31 47.42 31.41
C ARG A 3 -28.56 48.57 32.14
N LEU A 4 -27.77 49.49 31.56
CA LEU A 4 -27.40 49.88 30.19
C LEU A 4 -26.49 51.15 30.26
N LEU A 5 -25.82 51.49 29.14
CA LEU A 5 -25.30 52.82 28.67
C LEU A 5 -23.89 53.26 29.18
N ARG A 6 -22.80 53.35 28.38
CA ARG A 6 -22.47 54.04 27.08
C ARG A 6 -22.68 55.57 27.09
N ARG A 7 -21.58 56.36 27.14
CA ARG A 7 -21.00 57.17 26.02
C ARG A 7 -20.03 58.29 26.49
N SER A 8 -18.76 58.12 26.11
CA SER A 8 -17.84 59.06 25.40
C SER A 8 -17.97 60.58 25.54
N GLY A 9 -16.84 61.25 25.79
CA GLY A 9 -16.65 62.66 25.38
C GLY A 9 -15.36 63.38 25.81
N ARG A 10 -14.34 63.34 24.94
CA ARG A 10 -13.34 64.39 24.62
C ARG A 10 -12.08 64.59 25.47
N SER A 11 -10.98 64.60 24.71
CA SER A 11 -9.57 64.83 24.98
C SER A 11 -9.14 66.29 24.71
N ILE A 12 -7.82 66.55 24.89
CA ILE A 12 -7.00 67.78 24.76
C ILE A 12 -6.76 68.43 26.14
N GLY A 13 -5.58 68.58 26.71
CA GLY A 13 -4.19 68.43 26.23
C GLY A 13 -3.35 69.56 26.87
N ALA A 14 -2.29 69.24 27.61
CA ALA A 14 -1.20 70.18 27.94
C ALA A 14 0.05 69.42 28.44
N ALA A 15 1.18 69.71 27.80
CA ALA A 15 2.49 69.11 27.97
C ALA A 15 3.28 69.68 29.17
N GLY A 16 4.26 68.92 29.68
CA GLY A 16 5.20 69.38 30.71
C GLY A 16 6.18 68.33 31.26
N ILE A 17 7.14 67.92 30.42
CA ILE A 17 8.57 67.57 30.65
C ILE A 17 9.06 67.34 32.11
N ALA A 18 9.67 66.18 32.42
CA ALA A 18 11.12 66.04 32.73
C ALA A 18 11.51 64.73 33.48
N ALA A 19 12.29 63.89 32.78
CA ALA A 19 13.46 63.13 33.25
C ALA A 19 13.34 62.18 34.46
N LEU A 20 13.20 60.87 34.17
CA LEU A 20 13.77 59.81 34.99
C LEU A 20 14.90 59.11 34.22
N ILE A 21 16.06 59.04 34.86
CA ILE A 21 17.29 58.40 34.40
C ILE A 21 17.06 56.89 34.35
N LEU A 22 16.97 56.31 33.15
CA LEU A 22 17.22 54.88 32.93
C LEU A 22 18.67 54.71 32.48
N SER A 23 19.54 54.34 33.42
CA SER A 23 20.79 53.66 33.10
C SER A 23 20.49 52.20 32.74
N GLY A 24 19.97 52.00 31.52
CA GLY A 24 19.91 50.67 30.90
C GLY A 24 21.27 50.39 30.25
N GLY A 25 22.00 49.42 30.78
CA GLY A 25 23.19 48.90 30.12
C GLY A 25 22.79 48.34 28.76
N MET A 26 23.31 48.93 27.68
CA MET A 26 23.29 48.30 26.36
C MET A 26 24.14 47.03 26.45
N VAL A 27 23.49 45.88 26.63
CA VAL A 27 24.07 44.62 26.19
C VAL A 27 24.03 44.68 24.67
N ALA A 28 25.19 44.89 24.05
CA ALA A 28 25.32 44.73 22.61
C ALA A 28 24.94 43.28 22.30
N ALA A 29 23.80 43.08 21.61
CA ALA A 29 23.49 41.80 21.02
C ALA A 29 24.66 41.46 20.07
N ALA A 30 25.29 40.31 20.29
CA ALA A 30 26.24 39.78 19.33
C ALA A 30 25.55 39.73 17.95
N PRO A 31 26.25 40.09 16.86
CA PRO A 31 25.66 39.96 15.53
C PRO A 31 25.22 38.52 15.35
N ALA A 32 23.95 38.31 14.98
CA ALA A 32 23.48 37.00 14.56
C ALA A 32 24.36 36.56 13.38
N VAL A 33 25.15 35.52 13.58
CA VAL A 33 25.85 34.86 12.47
C VAL A 33 24.74 34.35 11.56
N ALA A 34 24.68 34.84 10.32
CA ALA A 34 23.72 34.33 9.34
C ALA A 34 23.95 32.82 9.21
N ALA A 35 22.87 32.03 9.32
CA ALA A 35 22.95 30.61 9.07
C ALA A 35 23.53 30.39 7.66
N PRO A 36 24.45 29.44 7.49
CA PRO A 36 25.00 29.12 6.18
C PRO A 36 23.84 28.70 5.26
N SER A 37 23.65 29.43 4.15
CA SER A 37 22.60 29.14 3.19
C SER A 37 22.91 27.85 2.43
N LEU A 38 21.92 26.97 2.35
CA LEU A 38 21.98 25.77 1.50
C LEU A 38 22.17 26.20 0.04
N GLY A 39 23.09 25.54 -0.68
CA GLY A 39 23.35 25.85 -2.09
C GLY A 39 22.14 25.56 -3.01
N LEU A 40 22.21 26.03 -4.25
CA LEU A 40 21.27 25.68 -5.31
C LEU A 40 21.99 24.82 -6.34
N ALA A 41 21.49 23.62 -6.62
CA ALA A 41 21.93 22.85 -7.77
C ALA A 41 21.49 23.54 -9.08
N ALA A 42 22.33 23.46 -10.12
CA ALA A 42 21.94 23.81 -11.47
C ALA A 42 21.10 22.67 -12.06
N LEU A 43 19.86 22.98 -12.46
CA LEU A 43 18.94 22.01 -13.05
C LEU A 43 19.00 22.10 -14.58
N THR A 44 19.09 20.96 -15.26
CA THR A 44 19.08 20.88 -16.73
C THR A 44 18.18 19.73 -17.16
N GLU A 45 17.14 20.03 -17.92
CA GLU A 45 16.22 19.00 -18.43
C GLU A 45 16.95 18.00 -19.34
N VAL A 46 16.66 16.71 -19.16
CA VAL A 46 17.31 15.63 -19.90
C VAL A 46 16.58 15.36 -21.20
N ASP A 47 16.98 16.08 -22.25
CA ASP A 47 16.61 15.79 -23.63
C ASP A 47 17.70 14.96 -24.33
N LYS A 48 17.58 13.64 -24.26
CA LYS A 48 18.46 12.69 -24.96
C LYS A 48 17.64 11.81 -25.92
N PRO A 49 17.39 12.27 -27.17
CA PRO A 49 16.57 11.54 -28.14
C PRO A 49 17.10 10.13 -28.42
N GLY A 50 16.18 9.16 -28.54
CA GLY A 50 16.53 7.76 -28.79
C GLY A 50 16.99 6.97 -27.56
N THR A 51 16.92 7.57 -26.37
CA THR A 51 17.13 6.89 -25.08
C THR A 51 15.85 6.92 -24.24
N THR A 52 15.74 5.99 -23.29
CA THR A 52 14.58 5.89 -22.39
C THR A 52 15.00 6.20 -20.95
N MET A 53 14.18 6.97 -20.25
CA MET A 53 14.31 7.21 -18.81
C MET A 53 14.17 5.90 -18.02
N LEU A 54 14.93 5.76 -16.94
CA LEU A 54 14.78 4.68 -15.96
C LEU A 54 13.97 5.22 -14.77
N SER A 55 13.19 4.35 -14.13
CA SER A 55 12.27 4.71 -13.04
C SER A 55 11.15 5.66 -13.50
N ALA A 56 10.71 5.57 -14.76
CA ALA A 56 9.43 6.17 -15.17
C ALA A 56 8.28 5.47 -14.44
N ALA A 57 7.21 6.19 -14.11
CA ALA A 57 6.02 5.59 -13.51
C ALA A 57 5.48 4.48 -14.43
N PRO A 58 5.05 3.32 -13.90
CA PRO A 58 4.54 2.22 -14.72
C PRO A 58 3.08 2.42 -15.16
N PHE A 59 2.49 3.58 -14.88
CA PHE A 59 1.14 3.98 -15.26
C PHE A 59 1.15 5.36 -15.94
N ASP A 60 0.03 5.73 -16.56
CA ASP A 60 -0.13 7.03 -17.22
C ASP A 60 -0.39 8.15 -16.20
N VAL A 61 0.65 8.92 -15.86
CA VAL A 61 0.53 10.07 -14.96
C VAL A 61 -0.39 11.17 -15.50
N SER A 62 -0.60 11.25 -16.82
CA SER A 62 -1.47 12.27 -17.40
C SER A 62 -2.95 12.07 -17.06
N ALA A 63 -3.33 10.85 -16.66
CA ALA A 63 -4.66 10.55 -16.11
C ALA A 63 -4.95 11.32 -14.81
N TYR A 64 -3.90 11.78 -14.10
CA TYR A 64 -4.00 12.62 -12.91
C TYR A 64 -3.82 14.12 -13.21
N GLY A 65 -3.59 14.51 -14.47
CA GLY A 65 -3.24 15.88 -14.85
C GLY A 65 -1.75 16.21 -14.62
N TYR A 66 -0.87 15.22 -14.70
CA TYR A 66 0.56 15.38 -14.48
C TYR A 66 1.41 15.15 -15.73
N GLU A 67 2.58 15.78 -15.75
CA GLU A 67 3.69 15.46 -16.65
C GLU A 67 4.84 14.84 -15.87
N GLU A 68 5.47 13.80 -16.43
CA GLU A 68 6.70 13.23 -15.90
C GLU A 68 7.90 13.67 -16.74
N ARG A 69 8.91 14.26 -16.09
CA ARG A 69 10.13 14.78 -16.74
C ARG A 69 11.37 14.42 -15.92
N GLU A 70 12.54 14.49 -16.56
CA GLU A 70 13.83 14.16 -15.94
C GLU A 70 14.79 15.33 -16.03
N TYR A 71 15.53 15.59 -14.96
CA TYR A 71 16.55 16.64 -14.92
C TYR A 71 17.87 16.08 -14.39
N PHE A 72 18.97 16.56 -14.94
CA PHE A 72 20.26 16.51 -14.26
C PHE A 72 20.38 17.69 -13.30
N ALA A 73 20.99 17.43 -12.16
CA ALA A 73 21.25 18.42 -11.14
C ALA A 73 22.74 18.41 -10.77
N SER A 74 23.40 19.56 -10.94
CA SER A 74 24.84 19.68 -10.73
C SER A 74 25.20 20.78 -9.74
N GLY A 75 26.28 20.59 -8.99
CA GLY A 75 26.77 21.57 -8.03
C GLY A 75 28.07 21.12 -7.37
N THR A 76 28.45 21.81 -6.29
CA THR A 76 29.57 21.42 -5.43
C THR A 76 29.01 21.11 -4.04
N ALA A 77 29.17 19.88 -3.57
CA ALA A 77 28.64 19.46 -2.27
C ALA A 77 29.67 19.68 -1.17
N SER A 78 29.21 19.94 0.04
CA SER A 78 30.03 19.99 1.26
C SER A 78 29.85 18.73 2.10
N GLN A 79 30.83 18.44 2.95
CA GLN A 79 30.73 17.38 3.95
C GLN A 79 30.07 17.91 5.23
N TYR A 80 29.34 17.06 5.94
CA TYR A 80 28.89 17.34 7.31
C TYR A 80 29.76 16.59 8.31
N LEU A 81 30.04 17.21 9.46
CA LEU A 81 30.96 16.68 10.47
C LEU A 81 30.23 16.31 11.77
N ASN A 82 30.65 15.21 12.38
CA ASN A 82 30.29 14.86 13.75
C ASN A 82 30.96 15.82 14.76
N ALA A 83 30.52 15.79 16.01
CA ALA A 83 31.08 16.62 17.08
C ALA A 83 32.58 16.37 17.35
N ASP A 84 33.10 15.19 17.00
CA ASP A 84 34.51 14.83 17.11
C ASP A 84 35.34 15.25 15.87
N GLY A 85 34.72 15.93 14.89
CA GLY A 85 35.34 16.38 13.65
C GLY A 85 35.43 15.31 12.56
N SER A 86 34.96 14.09 12.79
CA SER A 86 34.89 13.06 11.74
C SER A 86 33.78 13.33 10.74
N VAL A 87 33.96 12.90 9.49
CA VAL A 87 32.93 13.01 8.44
C VAL A 87 31.71 12.18 8.84
N MET A 88 30.52 12.77 8.67
CA MET A 88 29.26 12.11 8.98
C MET A 88 29.04 10.92 8.04
N GLY A 89 28.58 9.81 8.62
CA GLY A 89 28.17 8.62 7.91
C GLY A 89 26.96 8.00 8.60
N LEU A 90 26.33 7.01 7.97
CA LEU A 90 25.18 6.28 8.51
C LEU A 90 25.45 5.68 9.92
N SER A 91 26.69 5.26 10.18
CA SER A 91 27.14 4.67 11.45
C SER A 91 27.53 5.70 12.51
N ALA A 92 27.05 6.94 12.41
CA ALA A 92 27.33 7.98 13.39
C ALA A 92 26.93 7.52 14.80
N ALA A 93 27.92 7.46 15.70
CA ALA A 93 27.70 7.08 17.10
C ALA A 93 26.80 8.09 17.82
N ASP A 94 26.92 9.37 17.45
CA ASP A 94 26.03 10.44 17.86
C ASP A 94 25.10 10.83 16.69
N ARG A 95 23.81 10.59 16.89
CA ARG A 95 22.75 10.85 15.91
C ARG A 95 21.96 12.13 16.20
N MET A 96 22.19 12.79 17.33
CA MET A 96 21.32 13.88 17.83
C MET A 96 22.01 15.24 17.86
N THR A 97 23.33 15.28 18.00
CA THR A 97 24.04 16.56 18.01
C THR A 97 24.07 17.17 16.62
N THR A 98 23.72 18.46 16.53
CA THR A 98 23.83 19.26 15.31
C THR A 98 25.23 19.11 14.69
N ALA A 99 25.27 18.84 13.39
CA ALA A 99 26.51 18.64 12.67
C ALA A 99 27.31 19.94 12.54
N GLY A 100 28.64 19.81 12.41
CA GLY A 100 29.47 20.88 11.88
C GLY A 100 29.45 20.90 10.36
N LEU A 101 29.80 22.04 9.76
CA LEU A 101 30.10 22.10 8.32
C LEU A 101 31.56 21.75 8.08
N GLY A 102 31.79 20.85 7.13
CA GLY A 102 33.11 20.48 6.65
C GLY A 102 33.54 21.25 5.42
N GLU A 103 34.64 20.82 4.82
CA GLU A 103 35.13 21.34 3.54
C GLU A 103 34.28 20.82 2.37
N SER A 104 34.60 21.29 1.17
CA SER A 104 34.03 20.73 -0.07
C SER A 104 34.26 19.22 -0.11
N ALA A 105 33.23 18.51 -0.52
CA ALA A 105 33.24 17.10 -0.83
C ALA A 105 33.42 16.84 -2.33
N GLY A 106 33.54 17.88 -3.16
CA GLY A 106 33.71 17.78 -4.61
C GLY A 106 32.50 18.25 -5.41
N ASP A 107 32.69 18.27 -6.73
CA ASP A 107 31.60 18.55 -7.69
C ASP A 107 30.76 17.28 -7.89
N TYR A 108 29.47 17.46 -8.16
CA TYR A 108 28.56 16.37 -8.48
C TYR A 108 27.69 16.71 -9.68
N THR A 109 27.25 15.67 -10.38
CA THR A 109 26.12 15.69 -11.30
C THR A 109 25.26 14.46 -11.02
N THR A 110 24.01 14.69 -10.65
CA THR A 110 23.06 13.63 -10.35
C THR A 110 21.75 13.80 -11.13
N ARG A 111 20.76 12.96 -10.86
CA ARG A 111 19.45 12.90 -11.49
C ARG A 111 18.33 13.24 -10.50
N VAL A 112 17.30 13.91 -11.01
CA VAL A 112 15.97 13.98 -10.39
C VAL A 112 14.88 13.67 -11.42
N VAL A 113 13.92 12.82 -11.05
CA VAL A 113 12.68 12.59 -11.81
C VAL A 113 11.59 13.45 -11.17
N VAL A 114 10.86 14.21 -11.97
CA VAL A 114 9.81 15.11 -11.49
C VAL A 114 8.46 14.74 -12.09
N ARG A 115 7.44 14.78 -11.26
CA ARG A 115 6.03 14.64 -11.64
C ARG A 115 5.36 15.96 -11.29
N GLN A 116 5.11 16.74 -12.33
CA GLN A 116 4.56 18.08 -12.21
C GLN A 116 3.06 18.08 -12.49
N PRO A 117 2.23 18.53 -11.54
CA PRO A 117 0.82 18.77 -11.80
C PRO A 117 0.63 20.01 -12.68
N SER A 118 -0.45 20.02 -13.44
CA SER A 118 -0.93 21.25 -14.04
C SER A 118 -1.31 22.28 -12.95
N PRO A 119 -1.28 23.59 -13.26
CA PRO A 119 -1.59 24.63 -12.27
C PRO A 119 -2.95 24.50 -11.58
N GLU A 120 -3.94 23.91 -12.26
CA GLU A 120 -5.27 23.67 -11.71
C GLU A 120 -5.37 22.47 -10.77
N VAL A 121 -4.40 21.55 -10.80
CA VAL A 121 -4.31 20.38 -9.92
C VAL A 121 -3.40 20.68 -8.72
N PHE A 122 -2.38 21.51 -8.90
CA PHE A 122 -1.36 21.74 -7.88
C PHE A 122 -1.93 22.29 -6.55
N ASN A 123 -1.54 21.66 -5.43
CA ASN A 123 -2.01 22.02 -4.09
C ASN A 123 -1.09 22.97 -3.31
N GLY A 124 0.03 23.40 -3.90
CA GLY A 124 1.02 24.29 -3.26
C GLY A 124 2.24 23.58 -2.68
N THR A 125 2.26 22.24 -2.63
CA THR A 125 3.31 21.49 -1.92
C THR A 125 4.11 20.57 -2.83
N LEU A 126 5.43 20.63 -2.65
CA LEU A 126 6.38 19.72 -3.28
C LEU A 126 6.81 18.62 -2.29
N VAL A 127 6.56 17.37 -2.65
CA VAL A 127 7.11 16.19 -1.97
C VAL A 127 8.43 15.81 -2.64
N VAL A 128 9.52 15.78 -1.87
CA VAL A 128 10.83 15.37 -2.36
C VAL A 128 11.21 14.03 -1.73
N GLU A 129 11.20 12.97 -2.54
CA GLU A 129 11.63 11.65 -2.11
C GLU A 129 13.13 11.47 -2.28
N TRP A 130 13.79 10.97 -1.24
CA TRP A 130 15.15 10.43 -1.33
C TRP A 130 15.10 8.96 -1.76
N THR A 131 15.68 8.63 -2.92
CA THR A 131 15.74 7.25 -3.42
C THR A 131 16.39 6.27 -2.45
N ASN A 132 15.77 5.11 -2.27
CA ASN A 132 16.38 4.04 -1.49
C ASN A 132 17.27 3.16 -2.38
N VAL A 133 18.53 2.96 -1.97
CA VAL A 133 19.54 2.18 -2.71
C VAL A 133 19.83 0.79 -2.14
N THR A 134 19.00 0.30 -1.21
CA THR A 134 19.18 -1.00 -0.55
C THR A 134 19.18 -2.17 -1.54
N THR A 135 18.48 -2.01 -2.66
CA THR A 135 18.43 -2.99 -3.76
C THR A 135 19.63 -2.90 -4.71
N GLY A 136 20.60 -2.02 -4.43
CA GLY A 136 21.77 -1.78 -5.29
C GLY A 136 21.52 -0.79 -6.43
N GLN A 137 20.38 -0.10 -6.44
CA GLN A 137 19.97 0.89 -7.44
C GLN A 137 18.97 1.88 -6.84
N ASP A 138 18.69 2.98 -7.53
CA ASP A 138 17.64 3.91 -7.09
C ASP A 138 16.26 3.26 -7.14
N GLY A 139 15.55 3.27 -6.02
CA GLY A 139 14.15 2.90 -5.92
C GLY A 139 13.31 4.00 -5.26
N GLU A 140 12.17 4.31 -5.87
CA GLU A 140 11.18 5.30 -5.44
C GLU A 140 10.05 4.66 -4.64
N PHE A 141 10.38 4.01 -3.53
CA PHE A 141 9.42 3.24 -2.76
C PHE A 141 8.34 4.13 -2.11
N GLY A 142 8.67 5.36 -1.73
CA GLY A 142 7.70 6.30 -1.16
C GLY A 142 6.62 6.67 -2.15
N PHE A 143 6.99 7.14 -3.33
CA PHE A 143 6.07 7.42 -4.42
C PHE A 143 5.36 6.15 -4.89
N GLY A 144 6.10 5.06 -5.14
CA GLY A 144 5.51 3.80 -5.62
C GLY A 144 4.44 3.22 -4.68
N GLU A 145 4.56 3.42 -3.37
CA GLU A 145 3.55 2.99 -2.40
C GLU A 145 2.38 3.98 -2.27
N SER A 146 2.61 5.28 -2.45
CA SER A 146 1.63 6.34 -2.11
C SER A 146 1.16 7.22 -3.29
N TYR A 147 1.50 6.85 -4.53
CA TYR A 147 1.24 7.69 -5.71
C TYR A 147 -0.23 8.07 -5.86
N ASP A 148 -1.15 7.14 -5.59
CA ASP A 148 -2.60 7.35 -5.77
C ASP A 148 -3.08 8.52 -4.91
N THR A 149 -2.67 8.53 -3.63
CA THR A 149 -2.95 9.65 -2.71
C THR A 149 -2.21 10.91 -3.13
N LEU A 150 -0.90 10.83 -3.41
CA LEU A 150 -0.09 12.02 -3.71
C LEU A 150 -0.57 12.76 -4.96
N LEU A 151 -0.90 12.03 -6.02
CA LEU A 151 -1.37 12.60 -7.29
C LEU A 151 -2.82 13.06 -7.19
N THR A 152 -3.69 12.33 -6.48
CA THR A 152 -5.10 12.73 -6.27
C THR A 152 -5.21 14.02 -5.44
N GLU A 153 -4.35 14.19 -4.44
CA GLU A 153 -4.33 15.38 -3.59
C GLU A 153 -3.59 16.57 -4.21
N GLY A 154 -2.97 16.41 -5.39
CA GLY A 154 -2.38 17.51 -6.14
C GLY A 154 -0.94 17.89 -5.75
N TYR A 155 -0.21 17.00 -5.06
CA TYR A 155 1.19 17.25 -4.70
C TYR A 155 2.09 17.21 -5.94
N ALA A 156 3.02 18.17 -6.06
CA ALA A 156 4.16 17.97 -6.94
C ALA A 156 5.11 16.95 -6.32
N VAL A 157 5.71 16.05 -7.12
CA VAL A 157 6.62 15.02 -6.61
C VAL A 157 7.96 15.10 -7.34
N ALA A 158 9.05 15.05 -6.59
CA ALA A 158 10.40 14.95 -7.13
C ALA A 158 11.18 13.82 -6.43
N VAL A 159 11.80 12.95 -7.21
CA VAL A 159 12.54 11.78 -6.71
C VAL A 159 14.02 11.98 -6.99
N VAL A 160 14.82 12.14 -5.94
CA VAL A 160 16.23 12.57 -6.03
C VAL A 160 17.18 11.40 -5.81
N SER A 161 18.04 11.17 -6.80
CA SER A 161 19.17 10.23 -6.73
C SER A 161 20.33 10.86 -5.92
N ALA A 162 20.29 10.78 -4.59
CA ALA A 162 21.29 11.48 -3.77
C ALA A 162 22.57 10.66 -3.48
N GLN A 163 22.54 9.34 -3.70
CA GLN A 163 23.60 8.43 -3.28
C GLN A 163 24.38 7.86 -4.46
N LYS A 164 25.68 7.64 -4.24
CA LYS A 164 26.59 7.12 -5.27
C LYS A 164 26.13 5.79 -5.85
N VAL A 165 25.64 4.88 -5.02
CA VAL A 165 25.23 3.53 -5.46
C VAL A 165 24.13 3.58 -6.53
N GLY A 166 23.14 4.46 -6.34
CA GLY A 166 22.06 4.66 -7.29
C GLY A 166 22.56 5.25 -8.60
N VAL A 167 23.35 6.31 -8.52
CA VAL A 167 23.95 6.98 -9.68
C VAL A 167 24.86 6.05 -10.48
N ASP A 168 25.73 5.29 -9.82
CA ASP A 168 26.58 4.30 -10.47
C ASP A 168 25.73 3.23 -11.20
N ASN A 169 24.60 2.79 -10.63
CA ASN A 169 23.70 1.85 -11.30
C ASN A 169 23.07 2.46 -12.57
N LEU A 170 22.60 3.71 -12.51
CA LEU A 170 22.07 4.42 -13.69
C LEU A 170 23.11 4.46 -14.82
N VAL A 171 24.33 4.91 -14.51
CA VAL A 171 25.46 4.99 -15.45
C VAL A 171 25.76 3.62 -16.06
N ASN A 172 25.79 2.56 -15.25
CA ASN A 172 26.10 1.21 -15.71
C ASN A 172 24.98 0.61 -16.58
N THR A 173 23.71 0.92 -16.28
CA THR A 173 22.55 0.32 -16.95
C THR A 173 22.24 0.99 -18.30
N ARG A 174 22.41 2.32 -18.39
CA ARG A 174 22.16 3.12 -19.60
C ARG A 174 23.24 4.20 -19.77
N PRO A 175 24.50 3.82 -20.08
CA PRO A 175 25.61 4.77 -20.21
C PRO A 175 25.37 5.83 -21.30
N GLU A 176 24.65 5.50 -22.36
CA GLU A 176 24.28 6.43 -23.42
C GLU A 176 23.38 7.57 -22.94
N ARG A 177 22.60 7.35 -21.87
CA ARG A 177 21.74 8.37 -21.25
C ARG A 177 22.42 9.02 -20.06
N TYR A 178 23.05 8.23 -19.16
CA TYR A 178 23.52 8.71 -17.86
C TYR A 178 25.03 8.82 -17.71
N GLY A 179 25.82 8.61 -18.76
CA GLY A 179 27.29 8.61 -18.67
C GLY A 179 27.94 9.92 -18.17
N ASP A 180 27.17 11.00 -18.08
CA ASP A 180 27.61 12.30 -17.55
C ASP A 180 27.33 12.47 -16.04
N LEU A 181 26.62 11.51 -15.41
CA LEU A 181 26.37 11.54 -13.97
C LEU A 181 27.63 11.14 -13.19
N GLU A 182 27.92 11.87 -12.13
CA GLU A 182 29.06 11.64 -11.25
C GLU A 182 28.73 12.08 -9.82
N VAL A 183 28.73 11.12 -8.89
CA VAL A 183 28.70 11.35 -7.45
C VAL A 183 29.88 10.60 -6.87
N GLU A 184 30.99 11.29 -6.70
CA GLU A 184 32.23 10.75 -6.13
C GLU A 184 32.82 11.79 -5.17
N PRO A 185 32.89 11.49 -3.86
CA PRO A 185 33.44 12.44 -2.91
C PRO A 185 34.96 12.60 -3.10
N ASP A 186 35.41 13.84 -3.29
CA ASP A 186 36.82 14.24 -3.34
C ASP A 186 37.39 14.33 -1.90
N CYS A 187 37.86 13.21 -1.39
CA CYS A 187 38.43 13.13 -0.05
C CYS A 187 39.89 12.67 -0.12
N ASP A 188 40.82 13.63 -0.15
CA ASP A 188 42.27 13.42 -0.10
C ASP A 188 42.70 12.74 1.23
N GLY A 189 42.74 11.40 1.25
CA GLY A 189 43.40 10.62 2.30
C GLY A 189 42.66 10.52 3.66
N VAL A 190 41.46 11.09 3.80
CA VAL A 190 40.55 10.81 4.91
C VAL A 190 39.71 9.58 4.56
N ALA A 191 39.40 8.72 5.54
CA ALA A 191 38.44 7.63 5.36
C ALA A 191 37.04 8.22 5.11
N CYS A 192 36.75 8.57 3.87
CA CYS A 192 35.50 9.19 3.49
C CYS A 192 34.39 8.13 3.43
N PRO A 193 33.29 8.31 4.17
CA PRO A 193 32.08 7.56 3.91
C PRO A 193 31.70 7.75 2.44
N ARG A 194 31.30 6.66 1.77
CA ARG A 194 30.92 6.65 0.35
C ARG A 194 29.91 7.75 0.00
N ASP A 195 29.01 8.05 0.92
CA ASP A 195 27.90 8.99 0.72
C ASP A 195 28.11 10.30 1.48
N ALA A 196 29.37 10.74 1.68
CA ALA A 196 29.70 11.98 2.38
C ALA A 196 29.03 13.23 1.78
N MET A 197 28.74 13.21 0.47
CA MET A 197 28.06 14.28 -0.27
C MET A 197 26.52 14.20 -0.20
N ALA A 198 25.95 13.03 0.13
CA ALA A 198 24.57 12.72 -0.23
C ALA A 198 23.54 13.64 0.44
N TRP A 199 23.77 14.03 1.70
CA TRP A 199 22.89 14.98 2.40
C TRP A 199 22.90 16.37 1.79
N ASP A 200 24.07 16.84 1.35
CA ASP A 200 24.18 18.18 0.76
C ASP A 200 23.61 18.18 -0.66
N ILE A 201 23.86 17.11 -1.44
CA ILE A 201 23.22 16.90 -2.74
C ILE A 201 21.70 16.93 -2.58
N PHE A 202 21.14 16.12 -1.67
CA PHE A 202 19.70 16.09 -1.45
C PHE A 202 19.13 17.46 -1.07
N GLY A 203 19.81 18.17 -0.16
CA GLY A 203 19.43 19.54 0.22
C GLY A 203 19.50 20.53 -0.94
N GLN A 204 20.62 20.59 -1.67
CA GLN A 204 20.82 21.54 -2.77
C GLN A 204 19.86 21.31 -3.94
N VAL A 205 19.58 20.04 -4.28
CA VAL A 205 18.61 19.68 -5.33
C VAL A 205 17.20 20.07 -4.90
N SER A 206 16.81 19.76 -3.66
CA SER A 206 15.49 20.13 -3.12
C SER A 206 15.30 21.65 -3.09
N HIS A 207 16.34 22.39 -2.67
CA HIS A 207 16.34 23.85 -2.68
C HIS A 207 16.24 24.42 -4.10
N ALA A 208 16.96 23.84 -5.07
CA ALA A 208 16.83 24.23 -6.47
C ALA A 208 15.42 24.01 -7.02
N LEU A 209 14.78 22.90 -6.69
CA LEU A 209 13.39 22.62 -7.11
C LEU A 209 12.40 23.63 -6.53
N LYS A 210 12.59 24.11 -5.29
CA LYS A 210 11.74 25.15 -4.70
C LYS A 210 12.02 26.54 -5.27
N SER A 211 13.29 26.90 -5.45
CA SER A 211 13.70 28.31 -5.52
C SER A 211 14.46 28.72 -6.78
N SER A 212 14.90 27.77 -7.63
CA SER A 212 15.58 28.10 -8.88
C SER A 212 14.59 28.64 -9.92
N PRO A 213 14.95 29.68 -10.70
CA PRO A 213 14.16 30.10 -11.87
C PRO A 213 14.12 29.04 -12.97
N ASP A 214 15.11 28.13 -13.00
CA ASP A 214 15.17 27.01 -13.93
C ASP A 214 14.44 25.76 -13.38
N SER A 215 13.78 25.87 -12.23
CA SER A 215 12.98 24.77 -11.68
C SER A 215 11.80 24.45 -12.57
N PRO A 216 11.44 23.16 -12.77
CA PRO A 216 10.18 22.78 -13.40
C PRO A 216 8.95 23.36 -12.68
N PHE A 217 9.08 23.70 -11.39
CA PHE A 217 7.99 24.20 -10.55
C PHE A 217 7.99 25.73 -10.40
N ALA A 218 8.89 26.45 -11.09
CA ALA A 218 9.05 27.90 -10.92
C ALA A 218 7.73 28.68 -11.16
N ASP A 219 6.95 28.26 -12.17
CA ASP A 219 5.67 28.89 -12.52
C ASP A 219 4.50 28.43 -11.62
N LEU A 220 4.66 27.35 -10.84
CA LEU A 220 3.64 26.87 -9.92
C LEU A 220 3.65 27.61 -8.58
N GLY A 221 4.82 28.07 -8.14
CA GLY A 221 5.00 28.71 -6.83
C GLY A 221 4.85 27.72 -5.69
N VAL A 222 5.93 27.01 -5.34
CA VAL A 222 5.95 26.04 -4.24
C VAL A 222 5.96 26.76 -2.89
N ASP A 223 4.95 26.55 -2.07
CA ASP A 223 4.84 27.09 -0.71
C ASP A 223 5.59 26.21 0.29
N GLU A 224 5.26 24.91 0.31
CA GLU A 224 5.78 23.94 1.28
C GLU A 224 6.63 22.85 0.58
N VAL A 225 7.67 22.38 1.27
CA VAL A 225 8.49 21.24 0.82
C VAL A 225 8.55 20.16 1.90
N ILE A 226 8.01 18.99 1.58
CA ILE A 226 7.97 17.82 2.45
C ILE A 226 8.99 16.79 1.96
N ALA A 227 9.93 16.38 2.81
CA ALA A 227 10.85 15.28 2.48
C ALA A 227 10.21 13.93 2.79
N LEU A 228 10.43 12.94 1.92
CA LEU A 228 9.96 11.56 2.08
C LEU A 228 11.12 10.57 1.90
N GLY A 229 11.17 9.53 2.70
CA GLY A 229 12.14 8.45 2.53
C GLY A 229 11.68 7.14 3.16
N GLN A 230 12.28 6.05 2.71
CA GLN A 230 11.90 4.69 3.07
C GLN A 230 13.13 3.87 3.48
N SER A 231 13.04 3.10 4.56
CA SER A 231 14.11 2.20 5.04
C SER A 231 15.47 2.88 5.20
N GLY A 232 16.43 2.56 4.32
CA GLY A 232 17.72 3.20 4.25
C GLY A 232 17.61 4.71 4.03
N SER A 233 16.80 5.19 3.07
CA SER A 233 16.69 6.62 2.83
C SER A 233 15.98 7.36 3.96
N ALA A 234 15.03 6.72 4.68
CA ALA A 234 14.50 7.23 5.95
C ALA A 234 15.60 7.37 7.02
N SER A 235 16.54 6.42 7.09
CA SER A 235 17.68 6.49 8.01
C SER A 235 18.63 7.65 7.69
N TYR A 236 18.82 7.98 6.39
CA TYR A 236 19.58 9.16 5.96
C TYR A 236 18.82 10.46 6.29
N LEU A 237 17.52 10.52 6.00
CA LEU A 237 16.67 11.66 6.36
C LEU A 237 16.64 11.90 7.86
N SER A 238 16.75 10.86 8.68
CA SER A 238 16.73 11.01 10.14
C SER A 238 17.99 11.70 10.65
N LEU A 239 19.14 11.40 10.03
CA LEU A 239 20.37 12.16 10.27
C LEU A 239 20.26 13.57 9.71
N TYR A 240 19.57 13.78 8.58
CA TYR A 240 19.26 15.12 8.09
C TYR A 240 18.44 15.89 9.13
N TYR A 241 17.27 15.39 9.53
CA TYR A 241 16.36 16.00 10.50
C TYR A 241 17.07 16.30 11.83
N ASN A 242 17.82 15.33 12.36
CA ASN A 242 18.44 15.49 13.67
C ASN A 242 19.68 16.40 13.63
N LYS A 243 20.50 16.34 12.58
CA LYS A 243 21.84 16.94 12.61
C LYS A 243 22.01 18.12 11.65
N ILE A 244 21.33 18.11 10.51
CA ILE A 244 21.54 19.08 9.42
C ILE A 244 20.40 20.10 9.35
N HIS A 245 19.15 19.67 9.55
CA HIS A 245 18.00 20.55 9.56
C HIS A 245 18.10 21.71 10.56
N PRO A 246 18.69 21.57 11.76
CA PRO A 246 18.96 22.71 12.66
C PRO A 246 19.90 23.77 12.08
N ILE A 247 20.65 23.46 11.02
CA ILE A 247 21.57 24.39 10.33
C ILE A 247 20.83 25.16 9.24
N HIS A 248 20.08 24.45 8.38
CA HIS A 248 19.50 25.04 7.17
C HIS A 248 18.00 25.33 7.27
N GLN A 249 17.28 24.59 8.12
CA GLN A 249 15.83 24.71 8.33
C GLN A 249 15.03 24.77 7.02
N PHE A 250 15.42 23.96 6.03
CA PHE A 250 14.90 24.07 4.66
C PHE A 250 13.57 23.34 4.45
N PHE A 251 13.45 22.10 4.91
CA PHE A 251 12.20 21.33 4.76
C PHE A 251 11.13 21.79 5.75
N ASP A 252 9.92 21.92 5.25
CA ASP A 252 8.76 22.36 6.02
C ASP A 252 8.16 21.19 6.83
N GLY A 253 8.40 19.95 6.41
CA GLY A 253 8.12 18.73 7.16
C GLY A 253 8.89 17.52 6.60
N ILE A 254 9.05 16.47 7.42
CA ILE A 254 9.74 15.23 6.99
C ILE A 254 8.93 14.00 7.40
N VAL A 255 8.66 13.14 6.42
CA VAL A 255 7.95 11.88 6.57
C VAL A 255 8.93 10.72 6.38
N PHE A 256 8.89 9.76 7.31
CA PHE A 256 9.77 8.60 7.33
C PHE A 256 8.92 7.34 7.26
N TRP A 257 9.10 6.51 6.25
CA TRP A 257 8.48 5.19 6.21
C TRP A 257 9.52 4.12 6.54
N ASP A 258 9.46 3.60 7.77
CA ASP A 258 10.37 2.60 8.33
C ASP A 258 11.85 3.03 8.35
N GLY A 259 12.46 3.17 9.53
CA GLY A 259 13.89 3.51 9.66
C GLY A 259 14.18 4.93 10.13
N ALA A 260 13.20 5.61 10.73
CA ALA A 260 13.44 6.90 11.37
C ALA A 260 14.39 6.76 12.59
N GLY A 261 14.03 5.84 13.49
CA GLY A 261 14.55 5.80 14.85
C GLY A 261 14.18 7.08 15.63
N ALA A 262 14.89 7.35 16.71
CA ALA A 262 14.65 8.54 17.51
C ALA A 262 14.87 9.84 16.73
N LEU A 263 13.88 10.74 16.84
CA LEU A 263 13.91 12.10 16.30
C LEU A 263 14.06 13.12 17.45
N ARG A 264 14.86 14.16 17.24
CA ARG A 264 15.09 15.21 18.25
C ARG A 264 13.81 16.00 18.52
N SER A 265 13.63 16.43 19.76
CA SER A 265 12.39 17.06 20.24
C SER A 265 12.46 18.59 20.36
N ASP A 266 13.62 19.18 20.10
CA ASP A 266 13.90 20.60 20.29
C ASP A 266 13.85 21.43 19.00
N ILE A 267 13.22 20.90 17.94
CA ILE A 267 12.91 21.64 16.70
C ILE A 267 11.41 21.64 16.43
N THR A 268 10.94 22.66 15.71
CA THR A 268 9.51 22.91 15.46
C THR A 268 9.04 22.46 14.08
N THR A 269 9.89 21.77 13.33
CA THR A 269 9.51 21.21 12.02
C THR A 269 8.83 19.86 12.23
N PRO A 270 7.63 19.64 11.70
CA PRO A 270 6.94 18.35 11.70
C PRO A 270 7.84 17.18 11.27
N GLY A 271 7.93 16.16 12.11
CA GLY A 271 8.56 14.87 11.80
C GLY A 271 7.58 13.74 12.05
N ILE A 272 7.16 13.01 11.02
CA ILE A 272 6.18 11.92 11.15
C ILE A 272 6.82 10.60 10.72
N SER A 273 7.03 9.70 11.68
CA SER A 273 7.59 8.37 11.45
C SER A 273 6.50 7.33 11.38
N LEU A 274 6.33 6.69 10.22
CA LEU A 274 5.48 5.53 10.04
C LEU A 274 6.30 4.27 10.24
N ARG A 275 5.76 3.33 11.00
CA ARG A 275 6.35 2.00 11.16
C ARG A 275 5.38 0.94 10.70
N SER A 276 5.76 0.17 9.69
CA SER A 276 4.97 -0.97 9.27
C SER A 276 4.96 -2.05 10.35
N TRP A 277 3.89 -2.84 10.42
CA TRP A 277 3.82 -3.93 11.41
C TRP A 277 5.01 -4.89 11.33
N SER A 278 5.48 -5.20 10.13
CA SER A 278 6.66 -6.05 9.92
C SER A 278 8.00 -5.41 10.34
N PHE A 279 8.03 -4.11 10.62
CA PHE A 279 9.24 -3.33 10.88
C PHE A 279 9.21 -2.49 12.18
N ALA A 280 8.08 -2.47 12.90
CA ALA A 280 7.92 -1.78 14.18
C ALA A 280 8.48 -2.61 15.36
N TRP A 281 9.79 -2.78 15.40
CA TRP A 281 10.47 -3.55 16.45
C TRP A 281 10.61 -2.71 17.74
N GLY A 282 9.95 -3.14 18.81
CA GLY A 282 10.05 -2.50 20.13
C GLY A 282 9.18 -1.25 20.30
N ALA A 283 9.21 -0.67 21.51
CA ALA A 283 8.39 0.48 21.86
C ALA A 283 8.70 1.70 20.98
N GLY A 284 7.72 2.59 20.84
CA GLY A 284 7.92 3.82 20.09
C GLY A 284 8.79 4.85 20.78
N GLU A 285 9.36 5.77 20.00
CA GLU A 285 10.43 6.67 20.45
C GLU A 285 10.08 8.16 20.34
N ALA A 286 8.89 8.51 19.82
CA ALA A 286 8.47 9.91 19.69
C ALA A 286 8.28 10.60 21.05
N THR A 287 9.00 11.71 21.26
CA THR A 287 9.00 12.46 22.53
C THR A 287 8.80 13.98 22.38
N GLY A 288 8.83 14.52 21.16
CA GLY A 288 8.71 15.96 20.90
C GLY A 288 7.31 16.41 20.49
N ASP A 289 6.99 17.69 20.74
CA ASP A 289 5.70 18.28 20.39
C ASP A 289 5.41 18.20 18.89
N TYR A 290 6.47 18.33 18.08
CA TYR A 290 6.46 18.30 16.60
C TYR A 290 6.77 16.93 15.98
N VAL A 291 6.86 15.89 16.81
CA VAL A 291 7.14 14.53 16.35
C VAL A 291 5.91 13.66 16.52
N ARG A 292 5.61 12.85 15.51
CA ARG A 292 4.62 11.77 15.57
C ARG A 292 5.23 10.46 15.14
N GLU A 293 4.71 9.38 15.71
CA GLU A 293 5.05 8.03 15.29
C GLU A 293 3.77 7.19 15.17
N TRP A 294 3.58 6.59 14.00
CA TRP A 294 2.38 5.86 13.62
C TRP A 294 2.75 4.42 13.28
N ASP A 295 2.42 3.49 14.18
CA ASP A 295 2.51 2.06 13.92
C ASP A 295 1.31 1.62 13.10
N VAL A 296 1.50 1.18 11.87
CA VAL A 296 0.41 0.84 10.96
C VAL A 296 0.08 -0.65 11.08
N ALA A 297 -1.13 -0.96 11.54
CA ALA A 297 -1.55 -2.33 11.83
C ALA A 297 -1.57 -3.19 10.57
N GLY A 298 -1.05 -4.41 10.65
CA GLY A 298 -1.07 -5.40 9.57
C GLY A 298 -0.26 -5.05 8.31
N SER A 299 0.44 -3.92 8.26
CA SER A 299 1.21 -3.50 7.08
C SER A 299 2.61 -4.14 7.02
N ALA A 300 3.19 -4.13 5.81
CA ALA A 300 4.52 -4.61 5.55
C ALA A 300 5.46 -3.49 5.10
N HIS A 301 6.75 -3.70 5.30
CA HIS A 301 7.84 -2.84 4.83
C HIS A 301 7.96 -2.84 3.31
N GLY A 302 7.78 -4.02 2.70
CA GLY A 302 7.56 -4.21 1.27
C GLY A 302 6.15 -4.76 1.09
N SER A 303 5.17 -3.86 0.98
CA SER A 303 3.77 -4.22 0.78
C SER A 303 3.55 -4.90 -0.56
N PHE A 304 2.38 -5.53 -0.74
CA PHE A 304 2.00 -6.05 -2.05
C PHE A 304 2.07 -4.97 -3.15
N PHE A 305 1.63 -3.75 -2.86
CA PHE A 305 1.48 -2.68 -3.85
C PHE A 305 2.83 -2.12 -4.33
N VAL A 306 3.75 -1.79 -3.40
CA VAL A 306 5.08 -1.33 -3.83
C VAL A 306 5.89 -2.46 -4.46
N ASN A 307 5.67 -3.72 -4.06
CA ASN A 307 6.35 -4.84 -4.70
C ASN A 307 5.95 -4.94 -6.18
N GLU A 308 4.64 -4.88 -6.50
CA GLU A 308 4.13 -4.89 -7.88
C GLU A 308 4.63 -3.67 -8.67
N TYR A 309 4.59 -2.46 -8.08
CA TYR A 309 5.14 -1.25 -8.70
C TYR A 309 6.62 -1.44 -9.09
N MET A 310 7.42 -1.96 -8.16
CA MET A 310 8.86 -2.12 -8.37
C MET A 310 9.17 -3.29 -9.30
N ASP A 311 8.36 -4.35 -9.32
CA ASP A 311 8.45 -5.43 -10.30
C ASP A 311 8.29 -4.90 -11.73
N GLU A 312 7.25 -4.12 -11.99
CA GLU A 312 7.00 -3.53 -13.32
C GLU A 312 8.16 -2.62 -13.75
N VAL A 313 8.63 -1.74 -12.86
CA VAL A 313 9.75 -0.84 -13.14
C VAL A 313 11.04 -1.64 -13.39
N PHE A 314 11.37 -2.61 -12.55
CA PHE A 314 12.64 -3.34 -12.63
C PHE A 314 12.70 -4.24 -13.88
N LEU A 315 11.59 -4.89 -14.22
CA LEU A 315 11.48 -5.71 -15.44
C LEU A 315 11.59 -4.85 -16.70
N ARG A 316 10.88 -3.71 -16.75
CA ARG A 316 10.92 -2.78 -17.89
C ARG A 316 12.32 -2.22 -18.11
N ASP A 317 12.97 -1.82 -17.02
CA ASP A 317 14.22 -1.05 -17.08
C ASP A 317 15.46 -1.94 -17.14
N GLY A 318 15.36 -3.19 -16.64
CA GLY A 318 16.46 -4.15 -16.60
C GLY A 318 17.58 -3.71 -15.67
N THR A 319 17.25 -3.01 -14.60
CA THR A 319 18.19 -2.38 -13.66
C THR A 319 18.78 -3.37 -12.66
N GLN A 320 18.07 -4.46 -12.38
CA GLN A 320 18.55 -5.54 -11.52
C GLN A 320 19.48 -6.52 -12.27
N PRO A 321 20.52 -7.07 -11.59
CA PRO A 321 21.40 -8.06 -12.18
C PRO A 321 20.64 -9.26 -12.75
N GLY A 322 20.89 -9.58 -14.03
CA GLY A 322 20.21 -10.68 -14.71
C GLY A 322 18.79 -10.36 -15.19
N GLY A 323 18.33 -9.12 -15.04
CA GLY A 323 17.01 -8.68 -15.50
C GLY A 323 15.86 -9.30 -14.71
N THR A 324 16.07 -9.55 -13.42
CA THR A 324 15.05 -10.13 -12.52
C THR A 324 14.11 -9.05 -11.99
N ASP A 325 12.88 -9.45 -11.68
CA ASP A 325 11.93 -8.62 -10.92
C ASP A 325 12.37 -8.43 -9.45
N PHE A 326 11.69 -7.51 -8.77
CA PHE A 326 11.93 -7.19 -7.36
C PHE A 326 11.49 -8.33 -6.43
N HIS A 327 10.42 -9.05 -6.76
CA HIS A 327 9.99 -10.25 -6.06
C HIS A 327 11.10 -11.32 -5.99
N THR A 328 11.70 -11.64 -7.13
CA THR A 328 12.83 -12.57 -7.24
C THR A 328 14.05 -12.05 -6.48
N TRP A 329 14.30 -10.74 -6.54
CA TRP A 329 15.34 -10.12 -5.71
C TRP A 329 15.08 -10.34 -4.22
N LEU A 330 13.86 -10.10 -3.72
CA LEU A 330 13.46 -10.32 -2.33
C LEU A 330 13.68 -11.78 -1.92
N MET A 331 13.23 -12.73 -2.75
CA MET A 331 13.36 -14.17 -2.53
C MET A 331 14.81 -14.66 -2.54
N SER A 332 15.72 -13.92 -3.19
CA SER A 332 17.15 -14.25 -3.26
C SER A 332 17.97 -13.78 -2.05
N GLN A 333 17.39 -12.94 -1.17
CA GLN A 333 18.11 -12.37 -0.03
C GLN A 333 18.19 -13.33 1.18
N GLY A 334 18.91 -14.44 1.00
CA GLY A 334 19.24 -15.37 2.07
C GLY A 334 18.46 -16.68 2.00
N ALA A 335 17.91 -17.13 3.13
CA ALA A 335 17.11 -18.35 3.16
C ALA A 335 15.78 -18.14 2.41
N PRO A 336 15.28 -19.12 1.64
CA PRO A 336 14.02 -19.00 0.93
C PRO A 336 12.88 -18.64 1.90
N CYS A 337 11.97 -17.77 1.44
CA CYS A 337 10.77 -17.47 2.21
C CYS A 337 9.86 -18.69 2.31
N VAL A 338 9.22 -18.88 3.46
CA VAL A 338 8.27 -19.97 3.67
C VAL A 338 7.01 -19.75 2.85
N SER A 339 6.46 -18.54 2.88
CA SER A 339 5.39 -18.14 1.95
C SER A 339 5.99 -17.46 0.72
N PRO A 340 5.60 -17.86 -0.50
CA PRO A 340 5.91 -17.11 -1.72
C PRO A 340 5.01 -15.88 -1.88
N ASP A 341 3.88 -15.78 -1.19
CA ASP A 341 2.93 -14.67 -1.30
C ASP A 341 3.39 -13.48 -0.45
N LEU A 342 4.46 -12.81 -0.91
CA LEU A 342 5.12 -11.69 -0.23
C LEU A 342 4.26 -10.41 -0.25
N GLY A 343 4.38 -9.61 0.81
CA GLY A 343 3.73 -8.31 0.92
C GLY A 343 2.30 -8.41 1.41
N THR A 344 1.99 -7.80 2.54
CA THR A 344 0.59 -7.70 2.98
C THR A 344 -0.18 -6.80 2.01
N LYS A 345 -1.47 -7.10 1.79
CA LYS A 345 -2.39 -6.27 1.00
C LYS A 345 -3.03 -5.12 1.81
N VAL A 346 -2.39 -4.71 2.90
CA VAL A 346 -2.75 -3.51 3.66
C VAL A 346 -2.16 -2.30 2.92
N ARG A 347 -3.02 -1.39 2.47
CA ARG A 347 -2.66 -0.17 1.71
C ARG A 347 -2.02 0.89 2.61
N VAL A 348 -0.79 0.62 3.06
CA VAL A 348 -0.03 1.57 3.89
C VAL A 348 0.25 2.88 3.16
N GLY A 349 0.24 2.89 1.82
CA GLY A 349 0.20 4.09 0.98
C GLY A 349 -0.79 5.17 1.42
N GLN A 350 -2.00 4.79 1.87
CA GLN A 350 -3.01 5.74 2.36
C GLN A 350 -2.54 6.49 3.62
N VAL A 351 -1.81 5.79 4.49
CA VAL A 351 -1.27 6.37 5.72
C VAL A 351 -0.02 7.20 5.43
N ILE A 352 0.80 6.81 4.45
CA ILE A 352 1.95 7.60 3.98
C ILE A 352 1.45 8.92 3.38
N GLY A 353 0.46 8.88 2.49
CA GLY A 353 -0.17 10.07 1.92
C GLY A 353 -0.85 10.93 3.00
N GLY A 354 -1.55 10.30 3.95
CA GLY A 354 -2.09 10.97 5.13
C GLY A 354 -1.03 11.66 5.99
N ALA A 355 0.15 11.06 6.14
CA ALA A 355 1.27 11.67 6.85
C ALA A 355 1.87 12.87 6.10
N VAL A 356 1.97 12.79 4.78
CA VAL A 356 2.38 13.93 3.94
C VAL A 356 1.38 15.08 4.11
N ALA A 357 0.08 14.81 4.00
CA ALA A 357 -0.97 15.80 4.20
C ALA A 357 -0.98 16.39 5.61
N ALA A 358 -0.75 15.56 6.63
CA ALA A 358 -0.68 16.02 8.00
C ALA A 358 0.58 16.86 8.28
N ALA A 359 1.74 16.50 7.71
CA ALA A 359 2.96 17.30 7.81
C ALA A 359 2.80 18.65 7.12
N ASP A 360 2.18 18.66 5.95
CA ASP A 360 1.86 19.84 5.15
C ASP A 360 0.93 20.81 5.88
N ALA A 361 -0.23 20.32 6.37
CA ALA A 361 -1.16 21.14 7.16
C ALA A 361 -0.53 21.63 8.48
N TRP A 362 0.37 20.85 9.07
CA TRP A 362 1.06 21.26 10.30
C TRP A 362 2.08 22.37 10.05
N ALA A 363 2.83 22.27 8.94
CA ALA A 363 3.78 23.30 8.53
C ALA A 363 3.05 24.60 8.16
N ARG A 364 2.04 24.50 7.29
CA ARG A 364 1.32 25.64 6.72
C ARG A 364 0.40 26.33 7.73
N ASP A 365 -0.42 25.54 8.41
CA ASP A 365 -1.56 26.04 9.20
C ASP A 365 -1.37 25.87 10.70
N GLY A 366 -0.27 25.23 11.13
CA GLY A 366 -0.03 24.92 12.53
C GLY A 366 -0.98 23.86 13.10
N VAL A 367 -1.71 23.12 12.24
CA VAL A 367 -2.64 22.06 12.63
C VAL A 367 -1.84 20.78 12.92
N PRO A 368 -1.71 20.34 14.19
CA PRO A 368 -0.86 19.21 14.49
C PRO A 368 -1.35 17.92 13.84
N ALA A 369 -0.42 17.12 13.34
CA ALA A 369 -0.71 15.78 12.87
C ALA A 369 -1.34 14.91 13.96
N ALA A 370 -2.12 13.92 13.53
CA ALA A 370 -2.79 12.95 14.39
C ALA A 370 -1.84 12.40 15.47
N PRO A 371 -2.31 12.20 16.72
CA PRO A 371 -1.46 11.71 17.80
C PRO A 371 -0.72 10.42 17.45
N SER A 372 0.44 10.22 18.07
CA SER A 372 1.18 8.96 17.93
C SER A 372 0.31 7.77 18.31
N ALA A 373 0.40 6.70 17.53
CA ALA A 373 -0.37 5.48 17.72
C ALA A 373 0.60 4.29 17.70
N TYR A 374 0.54 3.47 18.75
CA TYR A 374 1.45 2.35 18.95
C TYR A 374 0.70 1.04 19.07
N PHE A 375 1.35 -0.06 18.66
CA PHE A 375 0.82 -1.38 18.94
C PHE A 375 0.77 -1.64 20.45
N GLU A 376 -0.26 -2.38 20.87
CA GLU A 376 -0.18 -3.12 22.12
C GLU A 376 0.90 -4.20 21.98
N ARG A 377 1.64 -4.48 23.06
CA ARG A 377 2.77 -5.41 23.02
C ARG A 377 2.63 -6.51 24.05
N ASN A 378 3.03 -7.71 23.64
CA ASN A 378 3.20 -8.85 24.51
C ASN A 378 4.42 -8.65 25.43
N ALA A 379 4.55 -9.51 26.45
CA ALA A 379 5.66 -9.46 27.40
C ALA A 379 7.06 -9.65 26.74
N ASP A 380 7.11 -10.27 25.57
CA ASP A 380 8.33 -10.43 24.76
C ASP A 380 8.62 -9.23 23.83
N GLY A 381 7.78 -8.20 23.86
CA GLY A 381 7.91 -6.99 23.05
C GLY A 381 7.35 -7.10 21.63
N THR A 382 6.83 -8.26 21.21
CA THR A 382 6.13 -8.41 19.93
C THR A 382 4.77 -7.72 19.96
N ALA A 383 4.23 -7.36 18.80
CA ALA A 383 2.88 -6.81 18.70
C ALA A 383 1.84 -7.84 19.19
N ALA A 384 0.90 -7.39 20.01
CA ALA A 384 -0.23 -8.20 20.45
C ALA A 384 -1.24 -8.36 19.30
N HIS A 385 -1.91 -9.51 19.28
CA HIS A 385 -2.94 -9.82 18.28
C HIS A 385 -4.23 -10.22 18.98
N ASP A 386 -5.37 -9.95 18.35
CA ASP A 386 -6.68 -10.38 18.83
C ASP A 386 -6.96 -11.87 18.52
N ALA A 387 -8.16 -12.33 18.85
CA ALA A 387 -8.56 -13.73 18.63
C ALA A 387 -8.61 -14.12 17.15
N GLU A 388 -8.75 -13.13 16.26
CA GLU A 388 -8.75 -13.29 14.80
C GLU A 388 -7.34 -13.14 14.20
N GLY A 389 -6.31 -12.91 15.02
CA GLY A 389 -4.93 -12.74 14.58
C GLY A 389 -4.61 -11.36 14.02
N ARG A 390 -5.44 -10.34 14.28
CA ARG A 390 -5.19 -8.95 13.85
C ARG A 390 -4.38 -8.20 14.88
N VAL A 391 -3.50 -7.31 14.43
CA VAL A 391 -2.66 -6.49 15.32
C VAL A 391 -3.53 -5.54 16.14
N ILE A 392 -3.31 -5.50 17.46
CA ILE A 392 -4.04 -4.60 18.38
C ILE A 392 -3.28 -3.28 18.55
N GLY A 393 -4.02 -2.17 18.56
CA GLY A 393 -3.46 -0.82 18.67
C GLY A 393 -2.96 -0.30 17.32
N GLY A 394 -2.14 0.75 17.36
CA GLY A 394 -1.65 1.42 16.16
C GLY A 394 -2.74 2.13 15.34
N VAL A 395 -2.35 2.58 14.15
CA VAL A 395 -3.25 3.10 13.13
C VAL A 395 -3.97 1.93 12.47
N GLN A 396 -5.30 1.95 12.57
CA GLN A 396 -6.19 0.93 12.01
C GLN A 396 -6.88 1.50 10.77
N ILE A 397 -6.52 0.98 9.60
CA ILE A 397 -7.25 1.23 8.34
C ILE A 397 -8.11 0.01 7.96
N ALA A 398 -9.01 0.17 6.99
CA ALA A 398 -9.97 -0.86 6.60
C ALA A 398 -9.30 -2.22 6.33
N ASP A 399 -8.21 -2.23 5.58
CA ASP A 399 -7.52 -3.47 5.21
C ASP A 399 -6.93 -4.23 6.41
N ALA A 400 -6.68 -3.56 7.54
CA ALA A 400 -6.15 -4.18 8.75
C ALA A 400 -7.25 -4.61 9.72
N ALA A 401 -8.30 -3.80 9.86
CA ALA A 401 -9.38 -3.99 10.84
C ALA A 401 -10.58 -4.78 10.28
N ALA A 402 -10.78 -4.73 8.96
CA ALA A 402 -11.77 -5.46 8.18
C ALA A 402 -11.13 -6.13 6.95
N PRO A 403 -10.09 -6.99 7.13
CA PRO A 403 -9.35 -7.57 6.02
C PRO A 403 -10.20 -8.55 5.18
N GLN A 404 -10.00 -8.51 3.87
CA GLN A 404 -10.48 -9.53 2.92
C GLN A 404 -9.48 -10.67 2.69
N PHE A 405 -8.32 -10.61 3.35
CA PHE A 405 -7.20 -11.53 3.20
C PHE A 405 -6.65 -11.92 4.59
N GLY A 406 -5.90 -13.02 4.66
CA GLY A 406 -5.06 -13.29 5.82
C GLY A 406 -3.72 -12.57 5.67
N TYR A 407 -3.13 -12.11 6.77
CA TYR A 407 -1.74 -11.62 6.80
C TYR A 407 -0.98 -12.26 7.96
N ALA A 408 0.31 -12.55 7.74
CA ALA A 408 1.17 -13.18 8.74
C ALA A 408 2.62 -12.76 8.57
N MET A 409 3.38 -12.72 9.67
CA MET A 409 4.84 -12.61 9.62
C MET A 409 5.40 -13.79 8.83
N ASN A 410 6.28 -13.51 7.87
CA ASN A 410 6.91 -14.53 7.04
C ASN A 410 8.33 -14.81 7.55
N THR A 411 8.81 -16.02 7.28
CA THR A 411 10.09 -16.53 7.80
C THR A 411 11.01 -16.91 6.64
N GLY A 412 12.32 -16.79 6.85
CA GLY A 412 13.34 -16.98 5.81
C GLY A 412 14.46 -15.97 5.97
N GLY A 413 14.95 -15.44 4.85
CA GLY A 413 15.82 -14.26 4.80
C GLY A 413 15.19 -13.03 5.44
N TRP A 414 15.99 -11.98 5.65
CA TRP A 414 15.51 -10.76 6.32
C TRP A 414 14.39 -10.06 5.52
N THR A 415 14.44 -10.15 4.20
CA THR A 415 13.42 -9.62 3.28
C THR A 415 12.08 -10.33 3.44
N CYS A 416 12.06 -11.63 3.76
CA CYS A 416 10.84 -12.37 4.02
C CYS A 416 10.10 -11.76 5.22
N GLY A 417 10.82 -11.52 6.32
CA GLY A 417 10.24 -10.87 7.50
C GLY A 417 9.73 -9.46 7.18
N ALA A 418 10.52 -8.67 6.45
CA ALA A 418 10.16 -7.31 6.06
C ALA A 418 8.92 -7.26 5.16
N ALA A 419 8.80 -8.15 4.18
CA ALA A 419 7.63 -8.22 3.29
C ALA A 419 6.42 -8.86 3.97
N ALA A 420 6.62 -9.62 5.06
CA ALA A 420 5.58 -10.47 5.64
C ALA A 420 4.93 -11.35 4.56
N SER A 421 3.67 -11.74 4.73
CA SER A 421 2.93 -12.48 3.71
C SER A 421 1.44 -12.22 3.79
N TRP A 422 0.76 -12.45 2.67
CA TRP A 422 -0.69 -12.48 2.59
C TRP A 422 -1.19 -13.88 2.19
N SER A 423 -2.48 -14.13 2.38
CA SER A 423 -3.17 -15.34 1.91
C SER A 423 -4.60 -15.01 1.52
N ALA A 424 -5.12 -15.68 0.49
CA ALA A 424 -6.52 -15.53 0.09
C ALA A 424 -7.45 -16.14 1.16
N LEU A 425 -8.58 -15.48 1.42
CA LEU A 425 -9.68 -16.06 2.17
C LEU A 425 -10.74 -16.58 1.19
N SER A 426 -11.31 -17.73 1.50
CA SER A 426 -12.45 -18.28 0.77
C SER A 426 -13.71 -17.46 1.01
N ALA A 427 -14.67 -17.55 0.08
CA ALA A 427 -16.00 -16.97 0.26
C ALA A 427 -16.65 -17.42 1.58
N GLN A 428 -16.49 -18.70 1.96
CA GLN A 428 -17.00 -19.22 3.23
C GLN A 428 -16.34 -18.55 4.45
N GLU A 429 -15.04 -18.30 4.42
CA GLU A 429 -14.34 -17.60 5.51
C GLU A 429 -14.79 -16.13 5.61
N LEU A 430 -15.03 -15.48 4.47
CA LEU A 430 -15.53 -14.11 4.42
C LEU A 430 -16.99 -14.01 4.91
N GLU A 431 -17.86 -14.93 4.49
CA GLU A 431 -19.23 -15.07 4.98
C GLU A 431 -19.27 -15.35 6.48
N GLN A 432 -18.40 -16.24 7.00
CA GLN A 432 -18.30 -16.50 8.44
C GLN A 432 -17.81 -15.28 9.21
N ARG A 433 -16.91 -14.49 8.62
CA ARG A 433 -16.32 -13.30 9.25
C ARG A 433 -17.30 -12.13 9.31
N TYR A 434 -18.00 -11.85 8.21
CA TYR A 434 -18.82 -10.65 8.08
C TYR A 434 -20.32 -10.91 8.17
N VAL A 435 -20.75 -12.16 8.05
CA VAL A 435 -22.16 -12.60 8.04
C VAL A 435 -22.93 -12.16 6.79
N SER A 436 -22.75 -10.93 6.33
CA SER A 436 -23.33 -10.40 5.09
C SER A 436 -22.46 -9.29 4.47
N HIS A 437 -22.70 -9.02 3.19
CA HIS A 437 -22.10 -7.90 2.47
C HIS A 437 -22.37 -6.54 3.16
N ASP A 438 -23.62 -6.25 3.53
CA ASP A 438 -23.97 -5.00 4.24
C ASP A 438 -23.18 -4.82 5.54
N ALA A 439 -22.96 -5.92 6.29
CA ALA A 439 -22.18 -5.89 7.53
C ALA A 439 -20.69 -5.65 7.26
N TYR A 440 -20.14 -6.21 6.18
CA TYR A 440 -18.80 -5.90 5.70
C TYR A 440 -18.65 -4.42 5.33
N VAL A 441 -19.53 -3.88 4.49
CA VAL A 441 -19.51 -2.48 4.06
C VAL A 441 -19.66 -1.52 5.25
N ALA A 442 -20.59 -1.82 6.16
CA ALA A 442 -20.77 -1.03 7.38
C ALA A 442 -19.48 -1.00 8.23
N ARG A 443 -18.79 -2.14 8.35
CA ARG A 443 -17.54 -2.23 9.10
C ARG A 443 -16.41 -1.45 8.43
N VAL A 444 -16.25 -1.56 7.10
CA VAL A 444 -15.26 -0.77 6.36
C VAL A 444 -15.56 0.72 6.50
N THR A 445 -16.81 1.12 6.38
CA THR A 445 -17.24 2.52 6.50
C THR A 445 -16.93 3.09 7.87
N GLU A 446 -17.23 2.35 8.94
CA GLU A 446 -16.94 2.74 10.32
C GLU A 446 -15.44 2.97 10.55
N VAL A 447 -14.61 1.99 10.20
CA VAL A 447 -13.15 2.06 10.41
C VAL A 447 -12.54 3.17 9.56
N THR A 448 -12.92 3.25 8.29
CA THR A 448 -12.40 4.26 7.36
C THR A 448 -12.76 5.67 7.82
N ALA A 449 -14.00 5.89 8.27
CA ALA A 449 -14.41 7.17 8.83
C ALA A 449 -13.62 7.51 10.09
N ALA A 450 -13.38 6.54 10.98
CA ALA A 450 -12.58 6.75 12.18
C ALA A 450 -11.11 7.12 11.88
N ALA A 451 -10.49 6.44 10.91
CA ALA A 451 -9.11 6.74 10.48
C ALA A 451 -9.01 8.14 9.86
N ARG A 452 -9.98 8.52 9.01
CA ARG A 452 -10.09 9.86 8.42
C ARG A 452 -10.30 10.93 9.50
N ASP A 453 -11.25 10.73 10.40
CA ASP A 453 -11.61 11.73 11.42
C ASP A 453 -10.49 11.94 12.44
N ALA A 454 -9.67 10.92 12.67
CA ALA A 454 -8.45 11.03 13.46
C ALA A 454 -7.31 11.75 12.72
N GLY A 455 -7.36 11.83 11.38
CA GLY A 455 -6.34 12.46 10.54
C GLY A 455 -5.20 11.54 10.11
N TYR A 456 -5.43 10.22 10.06
CA TYR A 456 -4.43 9.25 9.59
C TYR A 456 -4.47 8.99 8.08
N ILE A 457 -5.61 9.23 7.44
CA ILE A 457 -5.81 9.12 5.98
C ILE A 457 -6.57 10.35 5.47
N VAL A 458 -6.40 10.67 4.19
CA VAL A 458 -7.10 11.78 3.55
C VAL A 458 -8.54 11.43 3.17
N ALA A 459 -9.35 12.44 2.85
CA ALA A 459 -10.76 12.25 2.54
C ALA A 459 -10.99 11.50 1.22
N SER A 460 -10.12 11.68 0.22
CA SER A 460 -10.19 10.99 -1.08
C SER A 460 -9.97 9.48 -0.92
N ASP A 461 -8.92 9.07 -0.21
CA ASP A 461 -8.65 7.66 0.14
C ASP A 461 -9.80 7.03 0.91
N ALA A 462 -10.38 7.76 1.86
CA ALA A 462 -11.52 7.30 2.64
C ALA A 462 -12.75 7.05 1.75
N ALA A 463 -13.07 7.99 0.85
CA ALA A 463 -14.18 7.84 -0.08
C ALA A 463 -13.98 6.66 -1.05
N LYS A 464 -12.75 6.53 -1.60
CA LYS A 464 -12.37 5.43 -2.49
C LYS A 464 -12.50 4.07 -1.80
N THR A 465 -11.99 3.94 -0.58
CA THR A 465 -12.05 2.71 0.22
C THR A 465 -13.49 2.27 0.49
N ILE A 466 -14.39 3.21 0.81
CA ILE A 466 -15.81 2.92 1.03
C ILE A 466 -16.49 2.47 -0.27
N ALA A 467 -16.27 3.20 -1.37
CA ALA A 467 -16.85 2.88 -2.67
C ALA A 467 -16.39 1.49 -3.19
N GLU A 468 -15.12 1.14 -2.98
CA GLU A 468 -14.60 -0.19 -3.32
C GLU A 468 -15.23 -1.29 -2.47
N ALA A 469 -15.54 -1.02 -1.19
CA ALA A 469 -16.25 -1.99 -0.36
C ALA A 469 -17.69 -2.18 -0.83
N GLU A 470 -18.40 -1.09 -1.13
CA GLU A 470 -19.77 -1.11 -1.69
C GLU A 470 -19.86 -1.82 -3.04
N ALA A 471 -18.79 -1.80 -3.84
CA ALA A 471 -18.73 -2.44 -5.15
C ALA A 471 -18.17 -3.88 -5.12
N SER A 472 -17.83 -4.40 -3.94
CA SER A 472 -17.21 -5.73 -3.80
C SER A 472 -18.24 -6.85 -3.64
N GLU A 473 -17.87 -8.09 -3.96
CA GLU A 473 -18.72 -9.27 -3.74
C GLU A 473 -18.50 -9.92 -2.36
N VAL A 474 -17.84 -9.22 -1.43
CA VAL A 474 -17.45 -9.79 -0.13
C VAL A 474 -18.70 -10.13 0.69
N ALA A 475 -18.80 -11.41 1.06
CA ALA A 475 -19.95 -11.94 1.80
C ALA A 475 -21.31 -11.67 1.10
N GLU A 476 -21.30 -11.57 -0.23
CA GLU A 476 -22.53 -11.64 -1.01
C GLU A 476 -23.02 -13.09 -1.08
N THR A 477 -24.28 -13.31 -0.70
CA THR A 477 -24.94 -14.59 -0.87
C THR A 477 -25.53 -14.68 -2.27
N ASP A 478 -24.78 -15.26 -3.20
CA ASP A 478 -25.33 -15.63 -4.51
C ASP A 478 -26.20 -16.89 -4.42
N LEU A 479 -27.44 -16.74 -4.89
CA LEU A 479 -28.41 -17.83 -5.01
C LEU A 479 -28.12 -18.66 -6.27
N ALA A 480 -27.11 -19.52 -6.21
CA ALA A 480 -26.74 -20.38 -7.35
C ALA A 480 -27.68 -21.60 -7.47
N LEU A 481 -28.59 -21.59 -8.45
CA LEU A 481 -29.36 -22.78 -8.84
C LEU A 481 -28.56 -23.65 -9.83
N ALA A 482 -28.09 -24.82 -9.40
CA ALA A 482 -27.54 -25.82 -10.32
C ALA A 482 -28.67 -26.58 -11.04
N VAL A 483 -28.76 -26.43 -12.37
CA VAL A 483 -29.70 -27.18 -13.21
C VAL A 483 -28.97 -28.36 -13.86
N THR A 484 -29.07 -29.55 -13.30
CA THR A 484 -28.58 -30.78 -13.95
C THR A 484 -29.60 -31.26 -14.98
N THR A 485 -29.23 -31.25 -16.26
CA THR A 485 -30.00 -31.93 -17.32
C THR A 485 -29.36 -33.29 -17.61
N PRO A 486 -30.13 -34.39 -17.68
CA PRO A 486 -29.63 -35.62 -18.28
C PRO A 486 -29.48 -35.41 -19.80
N GLN A 487 -28.23 -35.44 -20.28
CA GLN A 487 -27.71 -35.39 -21.66
C GLN A 487 -28.55 -36.13 -22.75
N PRO A 488 -28.28 -35.95 -24.07
CA PRO A 488 -28.39 -34.73 -24.87
C PRO A 488 -29.31 -34.93 -26.10
N VAL A 489 -29.58 -33.84 -26.83
CA VAL A 489 -30.40 -33.73 -28.07
C VAL A 489 -31.90 -33.94 -27.85
N VAL A 490 -32.62 -32.82 -27.79
CA VAL A 490 -34.09 -32.83 -27.80
C VAL A 490 -34.57 -31.96 -28.96
N ALA A 491 -35.46 -32.51 -29.79
CA ALA A 491 -35.99 -31.80 -30.95
C ALA A 491 -36.71 -30.51 -30.53
N ALA A 492 -36.66 -29.47 -31.36
CA ALA A 492 -37.38 -28.23 -31.12
C ALA A 492 -38.86 -28.51 -30.80
N GLY A 493 -39.37 -27.97 -29.69
CA GLY A 493 -40.72 -28.22 -29.18
C GLY A 493 -40.87 -29.42 -28.23
N THR A 494 -39.78 -30.05 -27.79
CA THR A 494 -39.86 -31.15 -26.80
C THR A 494 -39.79 -30.61 -25.37
N ALA A 495 -40.74 -31.02 -24.53
CA ALA A 495 -40.73 -30.73 -23.10
C ALA A 495 -39.64 -31.53 -22.39
N ILE A 496 -38.73 -30.85 -21.69
CA ILE A 496 -37.65 -31.47 -20.94
C ILE A 496 -38.02 -31.44 -19.45
N PRO A 497 -38.12 -32.59 -18.77
CA PRO A 497 -38.29 -32.61 -17.32
C PRO A 497 -37.01 -32.09 -16.66
N LEU A 498 -37.15 -31.06 -15.83
CA LEU A 498 -36.07 -30.51 -15.02
C LEU A 498 -36.26 -30.96 -13.58
N SER A 499 -35.22 -31.58 -13.02
CA SER A 499 -35.09 -31.78 -11.59
C SER A 499 -34.03 -30.80 -11.10
N ILE A 500 -34.46 -29.77 -10.39
CA ILE A 500 -33.56 -28.83 -9.74
C ILE A 500 -33.38 -29.34 -8.32
N VAL A 501 -32.26 -30.04 -8.11
CA VAL A 501 -31.82 -30.39 -6.76
C VAL A 501 -30.88 -29.26 -6.35
N PRO A 502 -31.22 -28.44 -5.34
CA PRO A 502 -30.21 -27.55 -4.78
C PRO A 502 -29.05 -28.41 -4.29
N GLU A 503 -27.86 -28.26 -4.88
CA GLU A 503 -26.67 -28.85 -4.28
C GLU A 503 -26.46 -28.19 -2.92
N LEU A 504 -26.29 -29.02 -1.88
CA LEU A 504 -26.07 -28.64 -0.48
C LEU A 504 -24.68 -28.01 -0.27
N THR A 505 -24.34 -27.01 -1.06
CA THR A 505 -23.09 -26.24 -0.95
C THR A 505 -23.35 -24.76 -0.73
N ARG A 506 -24.49 -24.20 -1.15
CA ARG A 506 -24.91 -22.82 -0.84
C ARG A 506 -26.42 -22.72 -0.61
N GLY A 507 -26.79 -22.04 0.47
CA GLY A 507 -28.04 -22.23 1.21
C GLY A 507 -29.34 -21.72 0.56
N ALA A 508 -30.14 -22.64 0.04
CA ALA A 508 -31.57 -22.40 -0.21
C ALA A 508 -32.41 -23.04 0.91
N TRP A 509 -33.22 -22.24 1.61
CA TRP A 509 -34.18 -22.70 2.61
C TRP A 509 -35.50 -21.96 2.49
N LEU A 510 -36.59 -22.65 2.82
CA LEU A 510 -37.93 -22.08 2.97
C LEU A 510 -38.16 -21.87 4.48
N GLU A 511 -38.42 -20.64 4.93
CA GLU A 511 -38.74 -20.39 6.33
C GLU A 511 -40.18 -20.79 6.64
N VAL A 512 -40.35 -21.67 7.63
CA VAL A 512 -41.64 -22.04 8.22
C VAL A 512 -41.56 -21.81 9.73
N ASP A 513 -42.38 -20.91 10.27
CA ASP A 513 -42.38 -20.52 11.69
C ASP A 513 -40.98 -20.13 12.23
N GLY A 514 -40.17 -19.47 11.40
CA GLY A 514 -38.80 -19.03 11.74
C GLY A 514 -37.75 -20.15 11.73
N SER A 515 -38.06 -21.32 11.17
CA SER A 515 -37.14 -22.44 11.01
C SER A 515 -36.88 -22.74 9.52
N PRO A 516 -35.62 -22.95 9.09
CA PRO A 516 -35.29 -23.23 7.69
C PRO A 516 -35.64 -24.68 7.32
N VAL A 517 -36.36 -24.87 6.20
CA VAL A 517 -36.74 -26.17 5.65
C VAL A 517 -36.15 -26.36 4.25
N PRO A 518 -35.45 -27.48 3.97
CA PRO A 518 -34.95 -27.78 2.63
C PRO A 518 -36.09 -28.17 1.68
N VAL A 519 -36.04 -27.69 0.44
CA VAL A 519 -37.06 -27.95 -0.59
C VAL A 519 -36.45 -28.45 -1.89
N THR A 520 -37.18 -29.32 -2.61
CA THR A 520 -36.85 -29.73 -3.98
C THR A 520 -37.83 -29.09 -4.94
N ILE A 521 -37.33 -28.41 -5.97
CA ILE A 521 -38.15 -27.78 -7.01
C ILE A 521 -38.13 -28.66 -8.26
N THR A 522 -39.31 -29.11 -8.69
CA THR A 522 -39.47 -29.91 -9.92
C THR A 522 -40.28 -29.12 -10.93
N GLY A 523 -39.94 -29.20 -12.21
CA GLY A 523 -40.64 -28.47 -13.27
C GLY A 523 -40.36 -28.98 -14.68
N THR A 524 -41.01 -28.38 -15.67
CA THR A 524 -40.81 -28.72 -17.09
C THR A 524 -40.43 -27.46 -17.87
N ALA A 525 -39.34 -27.51 -18.65
CA ALA A 525 -38.97 -26.45 -19.58
C ALA A 525 -39.35 -26.82 -21.01
N THR A 526 -39.93 -25.87 -21.73
CA THR A 526 -40.27 -25.99 -23.16
C THR A 526 -39.56 -24.88 -23.93
N PHE A 527 -38.81 -25.26 -24.96
CA PHE A 527 -38.09 -24.32 -25.82
C PHE A 527 -38.83 -24.16 -27.15
N THR A 528 -39.14 -22.91 -27.50
CA THR A 528 -39.78 -22.55 -28.78
C THR A 528 -38.92 -21.51 -29.51
N PRO A 529 -38.39 -21.81 -30.71
CA PRO A 529 -37.76 -20.79 -31.53
C PRO A 529 -38.83 -19.88 -32.16
N GLU A 530 -38.64 -18.56 -32.09
CA GLU A 530 -39.46 -17.60 -32.85
C GLU A 530 -39.04 -17.61 -34.33
N SER A 531 -39.99 -17.83 -35.25
CA SER A 531 -39.79 -17.72 -36.68
C SER A 531 -40.62 -16.58 -37.28
N ASP A 532 -39.97 -15.61 -37.93
CA ASP A 532 -40.26 -15.23 -39.34
C ASP A 532 -39.55 -13.92 -39.75
N SER A 533 -38.56 -14.01 -40.65
CA SER A 533 -38.55 -13.21 -41.89
C SER A 533 -37.38 -13.61 -42.80
N ALA A 534 -37.70 -13.88 -44.07
CA ALA A 534 -36.78 -14.24 -45.12
C ALA A 534 -36.10 -13.02 -45.75
N ALA A 535 -34.78 -13.07 -45.98
CA ALA A 535 -34.12 -12.37 -47.10
C ALA A 535 -32.68 -12.88 -47.40
N SER A 536 -32.57 -13.59 -48.53
CA SER A 536 -31.48 -13.63 -49.51
C SER A 536 -30.00 -13.65 -49.07
N ALA A 537 -29.35 -14.79 -49.29
CA ALA A 537 -27.92 -14.90 -49.49
C ALA A 537 -27.51 -14.40 -50.90
N SER A 538 -26.46 -13.59 -51.00
CA SER A 538 -25.71 -13.40 -52.25
C SER A 538 -24.23 -13.65 -52.02
N THR A 539 -23.66 -14.50 -52.85
CA THR A 539 -22.25 -14.90 -52.92
C THR A 539 -21.37 -13.83 -53.56
N ALA A 540 -20.15 -13.66 -53.04
CA ALA A 540 -19.01 -13.17 -53.82
C ALA A 540 -17.71 -13.84 -53.35
N SER A 541 -17.18 -14.71 -54.20
CA SER A 541 -15.87 -15.34 -54.14
C SER A 541 -14.80 -14.43 -54.74
N GLY A 542 -13.62 -14.31 -54.12
CA GLY A 542 -12.43 -13.76 -54.79
C GLY A 542 -11.22 -13.43 -53.92
N ALA A 543 -10.29 -14.39 -53.83
CA ALA A 543 -8.83 -14.22 -53.64
C ALA A 543 -8.25 -14.02 -52.20
N PRO A 544 -6.97 -14.43 -51.97
CA PRO A 544 -6.54 -15.14 -50.75
C PRO A 544 -5.76 -14.30 -49.72
N ALA A 545 -5.54 -14.95 -48.56
CA ALA A 545 -4.96 -14.46 -47.31
C ALA A 545 -3.57 -13.78 -47.40
N ASP A 546 -3.40 -12.71 -46.61
CA ASP A 546 -2.28 -12.61 -45.65
C ASP A 546 -2.63 -11.66 -44.48
N ALA A 547 -1.96 -11.87 -43.36
CA ALA A 547 -2.29 -11.51 -42.00
C ALA A 547 -2.26 -10.00 -41.67
N ARG A 548 -3.44 -9.46 -41.32
CA ARG A 548 -3.74 -8.47 -40.26
C ARG A 548 -5.03 -7.74 -40.63
N GLY A 549 -6.11 -8.04 -39.92
CA GLY A 549 -7.40 -7.34 -40.03
C GLY A 549 -8.58 -8.29 -40.15
N ALA A 550 -9.23 -8.60 -39.02
CA ALA A 550 -10.54 -9.26 -39.06
C ALA A 550 -11.62 -8.19 -39.27
N ALA A 551 -12.24 -8.25 -40.44
CA ALA A 551 -13.41 -7.48 -40.83
C ALA A 551 -14.62 -7.79 -39.93
N ARG A 552 -15.44 -6.78 -39.66
CA ARG A 552 -16.79 -6.93 -39.08
C ARG A 552 -17.62 -7.87 -39.96
N ALA A 553 -17.99 -9.02 -39.41
CA ALA A 553 -19.14 -9.79 -39.85
C ALA A 553 -20.29 -9.52 -38.87
N THR A 554 -21.32 -8.81 -39.33
CA THR A 554 -22.61 -8.73 -38.63
C THR A 554 -23.31 -10.08 -38.76
N SER A 555 -23.56 -10.77 -37.64
CA SER A 555 -24.45 -11.93 -37.58
C SER A 555 -25.74 -11.59 -36.84
N THR A 556 -26.85 -11.94 -37.47
CA THR A 556 -28.23 -11.76 -37.03
C THR A 556 -28.53 -12.55 -35.74
N VAL A 557 -29.31 -11.93 -34.84
CA VAL A 557 -29.74 -12.42 -33.53
C VAL A 557 -30.88 -13.43 -33.66
N TRP A 558 -30.85 -14.51 -32.86
CA TRP A 558 -32.03 -15.32 -32.52
C TRP A 558 -32.06 -15.47 -30.99
N GLU A 559 -33.03 -14.86 -30.32
CA GLU A 559 -33.32 -15.12 -28.90
C GLU A 559 -34.14 -16.41 -28.79
N SER A 560 -33.71 -17.35 -27.94
CA SER A 560 -34.51 -18.51 -27.57
C SER A 560 -35.27 -18.22 -26.27
N GLN A 561 -36.62 -18.20 -26.32
CA GLN A 561 -37.45 -18.11 -25.12
C GLN A 561 -37.69 -19.52 -24.54
N ALA A 562 -37.32 -19.73 -23.27
CA ALA A 562 -37.71 -20.89 -22.50
C ALA A 562 -38.97 -20.57 -21.68
N GLN A 563 -40.06 -21.33 -21.89
CA GLN A 563 -41.22 -21.29 -21.00
C GLN A 563 -41.13 -22.42 -19.98
N LEU A 564 -41.04 -22.05 -18.71
CA LEU A 564 -41.16 -22.96 -17.57
C LEU A 564 -42.64 -23.11 -17.21
N THR A 565 -43.13 -24.35 -17.16
CA THR A 565 -44.51 -24.65 -16.78
C THR A 565 -44.55 -25.83 -15.79
N GLY A 566 -45.58 -25.85 -14.93
CA GLY A 566 -45.82 -26.97 -14.01
C GLY A 566 -44.81 -27.10 -12.87
N LEU A 567 -44.27 -25.98 -12.36
CA LEU A 567 -43.34 -25.99 -11.22
C LEU A 567 -44.05 -26.39 -9.93
N THR A 568 -43.52 -27.38 -9.23
CA THR A 568 -43.98 -27.82 -7.91
C THR A 568 -42.80 -27.87 -6.94
N ALA A 569 -42.91 -27.12 -5.84
CA ALA A 569 -42.01 -27.23 -4.70
C ALA A 569 -42.52 -28.34 -3.78
N THR A 570 -41.65 -29.30 -3.46
CA THR A 570 -41.98 -30.42 -2.58
C THR A 570 -40.96 -30.42 -1.45
N ALA A 571 -41.44 -30.45 -0.20
CA ALA A 571 -40.57 -30.63 0.96
C ALA A 571 -39.87 -31.99 0.85
N VAL A 572 -38.60 -32.05 1.19
CA VAL A 572 -37.85 -33.32 1.22
C VAL A 572 -38.44 -34.20 2.32
N ASP A 573 -38.62 -35.50 2.05
CA ASP A 573 -39.31 -36.45 2.91
C ASP A 573 -38.90 -36.33 4.40
N GLY A 574 -39.91 -36.06 5.26
CA GLY A 574 -39.74 -36.04 6.72
C GLY A 574 -40.35 -34.82 7.45
N LEU A 575 -40.88 -33.82 6.75
CA LEU A 575 -41.47 -32.63 7.37
C LEU A 575 -42.82 -32.24 6.76
N THR A 576 -43.76 -31.86 7.62
CA THR A 576 -45.15 -31.52 7.31
C THR A 576 -45.25 -30.29 6.41
N ALA A 577 -46.12 -30.35 5.40
CA ALA A 577 -46.39 -29.24 4.49
C ALA A 577 -46.94 -27.98 5.24
N PRO A 578 -46.62 -26.77 4.78
CA PRO A 578 -47.05 -25.53 5.43
C PRO A 578 -48.58 -25.36 5.37
N ALA A 579 -49.17 -24.82 6.44
CA ALA A 579 -50.61 -24.63 6.59
C ALA A 579 -51.15 -23.39 5.84
N GLU A 580 -50.28 -22.46 5.43
CA GLU A 580 -50.68 -21.22 4.75
C GLU A 580 -49.95 -21.03 3.41
N ALA A 581 -50.65 -20.38 2.46
CA ALA A 581 -50.12 -20.08 1.14
C ALA A 581 -49.03 -19.00 1.21
N GLY A 582 -47.89 -19.23 0.55
CA GLY A 582 -46.75 -18.31 0.50
C GLY A 582 -46.23 -18.08 -0.94
N SER A 583 -45.33 -17.12 -1.11
CA SER A 583 -44.64 -16.87 -2.38
C SER A 583 -43.15 -17.18 -2.27
N LEU A 584 -42.62 -17.98 -3.18
CA LEU A 584 -41.19 -18.24 -3.33
C LEU A 584 -40.68 -17.47 -4.55
N THR A 585 -39.70 -16.59 -4.37
CA THR A 585 -39.00 -15.95 -5.50
C THR A 585 -37.70 -16.71 -5.74
N VAL A 586 -37.52 -17.22 -6.96
CA VAL A 586 -36.30 -17.91 -7.38
C VAL A 586 -35.62 -17.07 -8.45
N GLU A 587 -34.39 -16.68 -8.19
CA GLU A 587 -33.50 -16.06 -9.16
C GLU A 587 -32.57 -17.13 -9.73
N TRP A 588 -32.34 -17.12 -11.04
CA TRP A 588 -31.51 -18.12 -11.70
C TRP A 588 -30.74 -17.52 -12.88
N CYS A 589 -29.57 -18.10 -13.14
CA CYS A 589 -28.70 -17.86 -14.29
C CYS A 589 -28.04 -19.17 -14.75
N ILE A 590 -27.61 -19.27 -16.02
CA ILE A 590 -26.94 -20.47 -16.55
C ILE A 590 -25.43 -20.26 -16.46
N ALA A 591 -24.74 -21.06 -15.64
CA ALA A 591 -23.28 -21.05 -15.52
C ALA A 591 -22.67 -22.34 -16.10
N GLY A 592 -21.56 -22.20 -16.84
CA GLY A 592 -20.69 -23.32 -17.21
C GLY A 592 -19.54 -22.88 -18.14
N GLU A 593 -18.29 -22.96 -17.66
CA GLU A 593 -17.05 -22.66 -18.39
C GLU A 593 -16.60 -23.75 -19.38
N GLU A 594 -17.32 -24.87 -19.51
CA GLU A 594 -17.03 -25.87 -20.55
C GLU A 594 -18.22 -25.99 -21.50
N GLN A 595 -18.24 -25.19 -22.56
CA GLN A 595 -19.12 -25.44 -23.70
C GLN A 595 -18.55 -26.56 -24.56
N PRO A 596 -19.30 -27.66 -24.82
CA PRO A 596 -18.94 -28.63 -25.84
C PRO A 596 -18.77 -27.94 -27.20
N ALA A 597 -17.79 -28.33 -28.00
CA ALA A 597 -17.42 -27.68 -29.26
C ALA A 597 -18.58 -27.54 -30.29
N GLU A 598 -19.65 -28.30 -30.09
CA GLU A 598 -20.90 -28.27 -30.87
C GLU A 598 -21.86 -27.12 -30.52
N PHE A 599 -21.61 -26.34 -29.45
CA PHE A 599 -22.42 -25.19 -29.03
C PHE A 599 -21.68 -23.83 -29.08
N ALA A 600 -20.41 -23.81 -29.49
CA ALA A 600 -19.64 -22.58 -29.65
C ALA A 600 -20.29 -21.65 -30.70
N GLY A 601 -20.84 -20.52 -30.22
CA GLY A 601 -21.51 -19.51 -31.05
C GLY A 601 -23.05 -19.54 -31.03
N HIS A 602 -23.68 -20.35 -30.16
CA HIS A 602 -25.14 -20.50 -30.08
C HIS A 602 -25.78 -19.98 -28.78
N VAL A 603 -25.00 -19.55 -27.78
CA VAL A 603 -25.47 -18.91 -26.55
C VAL A 603 -24.61 -17.67 -26.30
N ASN A 604 -25.22 -16.48 -26.34
CA ASN A 604 -24.51 -15.19 -26.17
C ASN A 604 -24.64 -14.60 -24.76
N ASP A 605 -25.44 -15.18 -23.86
CA ASP A 605 -25.56 -14.73 -22.47
C ASP A 605 -24.85 -15.71 -21.54
N THR A 606 -23.62 -15.38 -21.22
CA THR A 606 -22.93 -15.78 -19.99
C THR A 606 -22.88 -14.54 -19.10
N CYS A 607 -23.16 -14.67 -17.81
CA CYS A 607 -23.42 -13.59 -16.84
C CYS A 607 -22.39 -12.44 -16.84
N SER A 608 -22.43 -11.54 -17.81
CA SER A 608 -21.64 -10.29 -17.82
C SER A 608 -22.47 -9.06 -17.43
N ASP A 609 -23.80 -9.18 -17.36
CA ASP A 609 -24.71 -8.04 -17.39
C ASP A 609 -25.64 -7.94 -16.16
N GLY A 610 -25.51 -8.82 -15.16
CA GLY A 610 -26.25 -8.72 -13.88
C GLY A 610 -27.78 -8.92 -13.95
N ALA A 611 -28.34 -9.36 -15.09
CA ALA A 611 -29.78 -9.56 -15.24
C ALA A 611 -30.24 -10.95 -14.77
N ALA A 612 -30.29 -11.18 -13.45
CA ALA A 612 -31.00 -12.33 -12.91
C ALA A 612 -32.50 -12.23 -13.28
N ARG A 613 -33.10 -13.32 -13.79
CA ARG A 613 -34.55 -13.37 -14.03
C ARG A 613 -35.24 -13.92 -12.79
N ALA A 614 -35.97 -13.06 -12.09
CA ALA A 614 -36.79 -13.45 -10.94
C ALA A 614 -38.08 -14.15 -11.39
N LEU A 615 -38.35 -15.33 -10.84
CA LEU A 615 -39.62 -16.04 -10.98
C LEU A 615 -40.29 -16.16 -9.61
N THR A 616 -41.43 -15.50 -9.43
CA THR A 616 -42.27 -15.67 -8.24
C THR A 616 -43.25 -16.82 -8.46
N VAL A 617 -43.13 -17.88 -7.65
CA VAL A 617 -44.05 -19.03 -7.65
C VAL A 617 -45.01 -18.90 -6.48
N ALA A 618 -46.31 -18.93 -6.76
CA ALA A 618 -47.35 -19.00 -5.74
C ALA A 618 -47.50 -20.44 -5.23
N VAL A 619 -47.35 -20.67 -3.93
CA VAL A 619 -47.54 -21.97 -3.31
C VAL A 619 -48.97 -22.07 -2.80
N THR A 620 -49.80 -22.90 -3.43
CA THR A 620 -51.16 -23.20 -2.98
C THR A 620 -51.18 -24.39 -2.03
N ALA A 621 -51.80 -24.23 -0.86
CA ALA A 621 -52.04 -25.31 0.10
C ALA A 621 -52.89 -26.44 -0.51
N ALA A 622 -52.55 -27.69 -0.21
CA ALA A 622 -53.28 -28.86 -0.69
C ALA A 622 -54.63 -29.02 0.05
N PRO A 623 -55.71 -29.47 -0.61
CA PRO A 623 -56.99 -29.68 0.02
C PRO A 623 -56.94 -30.89 0.99
N GLU A 624 -57.46 -30.69 2.20
CA GLU A 624 -57.56 -31.73 3.23
C GLU A 624 -58.28 -32.97 2.69
N THR A 625 -57.61 -34.13 2.74
CA THR A 625 -58.25 -35.42 2.47
C THR A 625 -58.70 -36.05 3.78
N GLU A 626 -59.98 -36.40 3.84
CA GLU A 626 -60.66 -36.99 5.00
C GLU A 626 -60.01 -38.31 5.46
N THR A 627 -59.84 -38.42 6.78
CA THR A 627 -59.21 -39.50 7.54
C THR A 627 -59.99 -40.82 7.48
N PRO A 628 -59.34 -42.00 7.33
CA PRO A 628 -59.91 -43.28 7.74
C PRO A 628 -59.63 -43.59 9.23
N PRO A 629 -60.45 -44.43 9.88
CA PRO A 629 -60.53 -44.49 11.35
C PRO A 629 -59.38 -45.26 12.03
N THR A 630 -59.00 -44.76 13.20
CA THR A 630 -58.01 -45.26 14.16
C THR A 630 -58.40 -46.60 14.81
N LEU A 631 -57.43 -47.51 14.92
CA LEU A 631 -57.42 -48.66 15.85
C LEU A 631 -56.65 -48.29 17.14
N PRO A 632 -56.95 -48.95 18.28
CA PRO A 632 -56.70 -48.40 19.61
C PRO A 632 -55.27 -48.60 20.15
N GLU A 633 -54.89 -47.66 21.00
CA GLU A 633 -53.62 -47.46 21.70
C GLU A 633 -53.33 -48.53 22.78
N PRO A 634 -52.06 -48.95 22.97
CA PRO A 634 -51.62 -49.60 24.19
C PRO A 634 -50.76 -48.67 25.07
N GLU A 635 -50.99 -48.84 26.38
CA GLU A 635 -50.62 -48.02 27.52
C GLU A 635 -49.12 -47.77 27.78
N GLN A 636 -48.85 -46.59 28.35
CA GLN A 636 -47.60 -46.17 28.99
C GLN A 636 -47.23 -46.99 30.24
N PRO A 637 -45.92 -47.22 30.49
CA PRO A 637 -45.44 -47.46 31.85
C PRO A 637 -44.41 -46.43 32.35
N ALA A 638 -44.71 -45.97 33.57
CA ALA A 638 -43.99 -45.26 34.63
C ALA A 638 -42.45 -45.04 34.59
N GLN A 639 -42.07 -43.86 35.08
CA GLN A 639 -40.75 -43.45 35.59
C GLN A 639 -40.42 -44.03 36.98
N PRO A 640 -39.12 -44.24 37.29
CA PRO A 640 -38.64 -44.03 38.66
C PRO A 640 -37.24 -43.34 38.78
N GLY A 641 -37.20 -42.21 39.50
CA GLY A 641 -36.44 -41.97 40.75
C GLY A 641 -34.90 -42.06 40.85
N ALA A 642 -34.28 -40.87 41.01
CA ALA A 642 -33.38 -40.42 42.11
C ALA A 642 -31.90 -40.89 42.32
N THR A 643 -30.98 -39.90 42.21
CA THR A 643 -29.82 -39.51 43.09
C THR A 643 -28.52 -40.36 43.12
N PRO A 644 -27.34 -39.86 43.62
CA PRO A 644 -26.90 -38.49 44.01
C PRO A 644 -25.47 -38.05 43.53
N ASP A 645 -25.10 -36.80 43.86
CA ASP A 645 -23.78 -36.10 43.81
C ASP A 645 -22.54 -36.89 44.28
N PRO A 646 -21.32 -36.41 43.92
CA PRO A 646 -20.46 -35.87 44.99
C PRO A 646 -19.71 -34.56 44.65
N ALA A 647 -19.44 -33.80 45.72
CA ALA A 647 -18.56 -32.63 45.80
C ALA A 647 -17.13 -33.05 46.31
N PRO A 648 -16.24 -32.13 46.76
CA PRO A 648 -15.00 -31.72 46.08
C PRO A 648 -13.72 -31.97 46.93
N THR A 649 -12.54 -31.52 46.47
CA THR A 649 -11.25 -31.19 47.19
C THR A 649 -10.02 -31.61 46.36
N ALA A 650 -8.79 -31.09 46.46
CA ALA A 650 -8.16 -29.86 46.97
C ALA A 650 -6.65 -29.93 46.57
N GLN A 651 -5.98 -28.78 46.63
CA GLN A 651 -4.54 -28.53 46.37
C GLN A 651 -3.55 -29.38 47.20
N ALA A 652 -2.31 -29.55 46.71
CA ALA A 652 -1.07 -29.00 47.30
C ALA A 652 0.23 -29.48 46.62
N ALA A 653 1.27 -28.68 46.81
CA ALA A 653 2.58 -28.62 46.14
C ALA A 653 3.65 -29.65 46.56
N ALA A 654 4.74 -29.77 45.78
CA ALA A 654 6.12 -29.45 46.23
C ALA A 654 7.23 -29.80 45.20
N HIS A 655 8.05 -28.78 44.91
CA HIS A 655 9.50 -28.70 44.63
C HIS A 655 10.36 -29.90 44.21
N GLY A 656 11.23 -29.64 43.21
CA GLY A 656 12.55 -30.25 43.01
C GLY A 656 13.39 -29.48 41.97
N ALA A 657 14.52 -28.92 42.39
CA ALA A 657 15.37 -27.97 41.67
C ALA A 657 16.35 -28.61 40.66
N LEU A 658 16.87 -27.83 39.69
CA LEU A 658 18.31 -27.77 39.36
C LEU A 658 18.69 -26.69 38.31
N ALA A 659 19.76 -25.96 38.67
CA ALA A 659 20.84 -25.40 37.85
C ALA A 659 20.63 -24.14 36.97
N THR A 660 21.21 -23.06 37.48
CA THR A 660 21.61 -21.80 36.85
C THR A 660 22.85 -21.93 35.96
N THR A 661 22.77 -21.43 34.72
CA THR A 661 23.86 -20.80 33.94
C THR A 661 23.15 -19.80 33.03
N GLY A 662 23.26 -18.49 33.21
CA GLY A 662 24.42 -17.67 32.86
C GLY A 662 23.99 -16.76 31.70
N GLY A 663 23.61 -15.52 32.02
CA GLY A 663 23.16 -14.53 31.04
C GLY A 663 24.28 -14.08 30.09
N ALA A 664 23.90 -13.77 28.86
CA ALA A 664 24.72 -13.02 27.91
C ALA A 664 23.83 -12.07 27.11
N ASN A 665 24.05 -10.80 27.38
CA ASN A 665 23.70 -9.56 26.68
C ASN A 665 23.30 -9.68 25.19
N HIS A 666 22.12 -9.16 24.86
CA HIS A 666 21.75 -8.77 23.50
C HIS A 666 22.35 -7.40 23.16
N ALA A 667 23.55 -7.42 22.61
CA ALA A 667 24.14 -6.31 21.86
C ALA A 667 24.91 -6.94 20.68
N GLY A 668 24.27 -7.05 19.52
CA GLY A 668 24.89 -7.69 18.37
C GLY A 668 23.94 -8.03 17.23
N LEU A 669 23.28 -7.02 16.65
CA LEU A 669 22.60 -7.15 15.36
C LEU A 669 22.95 -6.03 14.35
N TRP A 670 23.98 -5.22 14.63
CA TRP A 670 24.41 -4.11 13.76
C TRP A 670 25.58 -4.44 12.81
N SER A 671 26.04 -5.69 12.72
CA SER A 671 27.34 -5.99 12.06
C SER A 671 27.29 -6.95 10.87
N LEU A 672 26.15 -7.18 10.23
CA LEU A 672 26.07 -8.04 9.03
C LEU A 672 26.07 -7.31 7.68
N GLY A 673 26.14 -5.96 7.65
CA GLY A 673 26.30 -5.19 6.41
C GLY A 673 27.74 -5.00 5.91
N ALA A 674 28.76 -5.26 6.75
CA ALA A 674 30.16 -4.96 6.42
C ALA A 674 30.92 -6.12 5.73
N GLY A 675 30.36 -7.34 5.73
CA GLY A 675 31.05 -8.55 5.27
C GLY A 675 31.16 -8.70 3.74
N LEU A 676 30.23 -8.12 2.96
CA LEU A 676 30.18 -8.28 1.50
C LEU A 676 31.00 -7.24 0.72
N LEU A 677 31.43 -6.16 1.37
CA LEU A 677 32.22 -5.08 0.74
C LEU A 677 33.71 -5.41 0.58
N LEU A 678 34.25 -6.37 1.33
CA LEU A 678 35.68 -6.73 1.28
C LEU A 678 36.03 -7.72 0.15
N ALA A 679 35.06 -8.48 -0.38
CA ALA A 679 35.31 -9.41 -1.48
C ALA A 679 35.40 -8.71 -2.85
N GLY A 680 34.67 -7.61 -3.06
CA GLY A 680 34.70 -6.83 -4.30
C GLY A 680 35.99 -6.02 -4.50
N ALA A 681 36.55 -5.46 -3.43
CA ALA A 681 37.76 -4.63 -3.48
C ALA A 681 39.03 -5.41 -3.89
N ALA A 682 39.12 -6.70 -3.54
CA ALA A 682 40.26 -7.55 -3.90
C ALA A 682 40.29 -7.89 -5.41
N ALA A 683 39.13 -8.05 -6.05
CA ALA A 683 39.02 -8.36 -7.47
C ALA A 683 39.35 -7.14 -8.36
N ALA A 684 38.92 -5.95 -7.96
CA ALA A 684 39.21 -4.69 -8.67
C ALA A 684 40.70 -4.29 -8.59
N TRP A 685 41.36 -4.55 -7.45
CA TRP A 685 42.79 -4.29 -7.27
C TRP A 685 43.67 -5.20 -8.15
N LEU A 686 43.29 -6.47 -8.32
CA LEU A 686 43.98 -7.42 -9.20
C LEU A 686 43.81 -7.10 -10.70
N ALA A 687 42.68 -6.49 -11.10
CA ALA A 687 42.43 -6.06 -12.48
C ALA A 687 43.23 -4.79 -12.86
N ARG A 688 43.50 -3.89 -11.91
CA ARG A 688 44.26 -2.64 -12.14
C ARG A 688 45.77 -2.88 -12.31
N ARG A 689 46.35 -3.89 -11.64
CA ARG A 689 47.78 -4.25 -11.79
C ARG A 689 48.15 -4.85 -13.14
N ARG A 690 47.21 -5.41 -13.90
CA ARG A 690 47.48 -5.97 -15.24
C ARG A 690 47.50 -4.93 -16.36
N ARG A 691 46.99 -3.72 -16.14
CA ARG A 691 47.00 -2.64 -17.16
C ARG A 691 48.24 -1.73 -17.11
N HIS A 692 49.05 -1.78 -16.05
CA HIS A 692 50.26 -0.95 -15.90
C HIS A 692 51.59 -1.67 -16.20
N ALA A 693 51.57 -2.92 -16.66
CA ALA A 693 52.78 -3.67 -17.02
C ALA A 693 53.07 -3.76 -18.53
N GLY A 694 52.43 -2.90 -19.34
CA GLY A 694 52.59 -2.87 -20.79
C GLY A 694 52.99 -1.49 -21.30
N GLY A 695 54.23 -1.08 -21.07
CA GLY A 695 54.76 0.16 -21.65
C GLY A 695 56.13 0.53 -21.13
N ALA A 696 57.05 0.78 -22.06
CA ALA A 696 58.41 1.33 -21.91
C ALA A 696 59.53 0.34 -21.52
N ALA A 697 60.22 -0.19 -22.55
CA ALA A 697 61.68 -0.21 -22.60
C ALA A 697 62.16 -0.54 -24.03
N ASP A 698 62.43 0.49 -24.85
CA ASP A 698 63.49 0.42 -25.86
C ASP A 698 64.04 1.82 -26.16
N LEU A 699 65.32 1.87 -26.56
CA LEU A 699 66.23 3.00 -26.77
C LEU A 699 66.90 3.53 -25.48
N GLY A 700 68.22 3.48 -25.29
CA GLY A 700 69.34 3.12 -26.16
C GLY A 700 70.58 3.80 -25.59
N GLY A 701 71.61 3.04 -25.25
CA GLY A 701 72.88 3.60 -24.79
C GLY A 701 73.75 4.07 -25.96
N ALA A 702 74.36 5.25 -25.83
CA ALA A 702 75.78 5.52 -26.09
C ALA A 702 76.08 7.03 -26.12
N ARG A 703 76.99 7.42 -25.23
CA ARG A 703 77.83 8.63 -25.17
C ARG A 703 77.20 9.96 -24.78
#